data_AF-A0AAD7WMF3-F1
#
_entry.id   AF-A0AAD7WMF3-F1
#
_cell.length_a   1.000
_cell.length_b   1.000
_cell.length_c   1.000
_cell.angle_alpha   90.00
_cell.angle_beta   90.00
_cell.angle_gamma   90.00
#
_symmetry.space_group_name_H-M   'P 1'
#
loop_
_entity.id
_entity.type
_entity.pdbx_description
1 polymer ?
#
loop_
_entity_poly.entity_id
_entity_poly.type
_entity_poly.pdbx_seq_one_letter_code
_entity_poly.pdbx_strand_id
1 'polypeptide(L)'
;MTTLESVDRVELCESLLTWIQTFGVEAPCKTVEDLTSGVVMAQVLQKIDIVYFNDNWISRIKSEVGDNWRLKISNLKKILKGILDYNHEILGQQINDFTLPDVTLIGEHSDAAELGRMLQLILGCAVNCEQKQEYIQTIMMMEESVQHVVMTAIQELMSKETPVTAGNDSYVDLDRQFKKTVEELNDALATKEEIAQRCHELDMQAYLVQEERDRLRLEYIELEERVAALQEEKSSLLAENQVLMERLNQSDSIEDLNSPAGRRHLQLQTQLEQLQEETFRLEASKDDYRIRCEELEKEISDLRGQNEELTSLADEAQSLKDEMDVLRHSSDKVSKLEGMVESYKKKLEDLGDLRRQVKLLEEKNTLYMQNTVSLEEELRKANTAKGQLETYKRQVVELQNRLSEESKKADKMEFEYKRLKEKVDSLQKEKDRLRTERDSLKETIEELRCVQAQEGQLTAGLVPLGSSEASDLLATEIVTPEIRERLIRLQHENKILKLNQEGSDNDKIALLQSLLEDANSRKNELETENRLVNQRLMEGQSQVEELQRSLQEQGSKADDSIILKKKYEDHLEKLREVNNELQKKSAYIEDLEPKYNLSSQKVDELEEALKKKDEDMKQMEERYKKYLEKAKSVIRTLDPKQNQGSAPEVQALKNQLQERERMLHSLEKEYDKTKTQRDQEEKLIVSAWYNMGMALHKKAAEDRLASTGSGQSFLARQRQATSARRNYPGHVQPATASDVVA
;
A
#
# COMPACT_ATOMS: atom_id res chain seq x y z
N MET A 1 19.78 -26.52 5.27
CA MET A 1 19.20 -27.87 5.37
C MET A 1 17.95 -27.78 6.22
N THR A 2 16.79 -27.63 5.57
CA THR A 2 15.46 -27.69 6.20
C THR A 2 14.52 -28.32 5.18
N THR A 3 14.78 -29.60 4.92
CA THR A 3 13.85 -30.51 4.24
C THR A 3 13.15 -31.30 5.32
N LEU A 4 12.10 -30.73 5.93
CA LEU A 4 10.95 -31.56 6.30
C LEU A 4 10.19 -31.78 5.00
N GLU A 5 10.81 -32.59 4.14
CA GLU A 5 10.17 -33.18 2.98
C GLU A 5 8.93 -33.89 3.51
N SER A 6 7.77 -33.53 2.95
CA SER A 6 6.61 -34.40 2.99
C SER A 6 7.11 -35.80 2.63
N VAL A 7 7.05 -36.75 3.57
CA VAL A 7 7.34 -38.17 3.28
C VAL A 7 6.62 -38.48 1.98
N ASP A 8 7.33 -39.04 1.01
CA ASP A 8 6.73 -39.35 -0.28
C ASP A 8 5.45 -40.15 -0.01
N ARG A 9 4.29 -39.63 -0.43
CA ARG A 9 3.00 -40.15 0.03
C ARG A 9 2.80 -41.61 -0.39
N VAL A 10 3.58 -42.06 -1.37
CA VAL A 10 3.70 -43.46 -1.80
C VAL A 10 4.49 -44.30 -0.78
N GLU A 11 5.62 -43.80 -0.28
CA GLU A 11 6.44 -44.43 0.76
C GLU A 11 5.68 -44.59 2.08
N LEU A 12 4.83 -43.60 2.41
CA LEU A 12 3.88 -43.69 3.53
C LEU A 12 2.94 -44.89 3.38
N CYS A 13 2.37 -45.09 2.19
CA CYS A 13 1.43 -46.17 1.92
C CYS A 13 2.10 -47.55 2.01
N GLU A 14 3.30 -47.70 1.44
CA GLU A 14 4.04 -48.97 1.47
C GLU A 14 4.50 -49.36 2.89
N SER A 15 4.96 -48.37 3.67
CA SER A 15 5.36 -48.56 5.07
C SER A 15 4.16 -48.95 5.95
N LEU A 16 3.02 -48.28 5.77
CA LEU A 16 1.79 -48.60 6.50
C LEU A 16 1.16 -49.91 6.04
N LEU A 17 1.30 -50.30 4.77
CA LEU A 17 0.90 -51.61 4.28
C LEU A 17 1.69 -52.72 4.97
N THR A 18 3.00 -52.54 5.14
CA THR A 18 3.86 -53.48 5.88
C THR A 18 3.40 -53.60 7.35
N TRP A 19 2.97 -52.49 7.95
CA TRP A 19 2.39 -52.51 9.30
C TRP A 19 1.05 -53.25 9.35
N ILE A 20 0.15 -53.03 8.39
CA ILE A 20 -1.14 -53.74 8.31
C ILE A 20 -0.96 -55.26 8.18
N GLN A 21 0.08 -55.73 7.49
CA GLN A 21 0.38 -57.15 7.35
C GLN A 21 0.69 -57.85 8.69
N THR A 22 1.13 -57.11 9.71
CA THR A 22 1.39 -57.66 11.05
C THR A 22 0.13 -58.15 11.75
N PHE A 23 -1.06 -57.67 11.34
CA PHE A 23 -2.33 -58.07 11.95
C PHE A 23 -2.77 -59.48 11.57
N GLY A 24 -2.22 -60.09 10.51
CA GLY A 24 -2.59 -61.46 10.10
C GLY A 24 -4.10 -61.65 9.92
N VAL A 25 -4.72 -60.81 9.09
CA VAL A 25 -6.16 -60.86 8.80
C VAL A 25 -6.49 -61.92 7.75
N GLU A 26 -7.75 -62.36 7.69
CA GLU A 26 -8.20 -63.44 6.79
C GLU A 26 -8.20 -63.02 5.32
N ALA A 27 -8.43 -61.73 5.04
CA ALA A 27 -8.39 -61.19 3.68
C ALA A 27 -6.93 -61.02 3.19
N PRO A 28 -6.66 -61.24 1.89
CA PRO A 28 -5.34 -60.96 1.32
C PRO A 28 -5.00 -59.47 1.50
N CYS A 29 -3.75 -59.16 1.87
CA CYS A 29 -3.27 -57.80 2.15
C CYS A 29 -1.84 -57.57 1.63
N LYS A 30 -1.50 -58.13 0.46
CA LYS A 30 -0.13 -58.08 -0.08
C LYS A 30 0.11 -56.86 -0.96
N THR A 31 -0.92 -56.36 -1.62
CA THR A 31 -0.82 -55.22 -2.53
C THR A 31 -1.75 -54.08 -2.11
N VAL A 32 -1.46 -52.87 -2.61
CA VAL A 32 -2.33 -51.68 -2.47
C VAL A 32 -3.76 -52.00 -2.94
N GLU A 33 -3.89 -52.77 -4.02
CA GLU A 33 -5.17 -53.12 -4.63
C GLU A 33 -6.04 -54.01 -3.72
N ASP A 34 -5.43 -54.90 -2.94
CA ASP A 34 -6.14 -55.76 -1.98
C ASP A 34 -6.87 -54.94 -0.90
N LEU A 35 -6.29 -53.80 -0.50
CA LEU A 35 -6.82 -52.91 0.54
C LEU A 35 -7.94 -52.00 0.03
N THR A 36 -8.03 -51.74 -1.28
CA THR A 36 -9.07 -50.88 -1.88
C THR A 36 -10.49 -51.38 -1.65
N SER A 37 -10.66 -52.67 -1.37
CA SER A 37 -11.95 -53.30 -1.02
C SER A 37 -12.53 -52.81 0.32
N GLY A 38 -11.68 -52.27 1.20
CA GLY A 38 -12.01 -51.88 2.57
C GLY A 38 -12.16 -53.06 3.55
N VAL A 39 -12.17 -54.31 3.07
CA VAL A 39 -12.41 -55.49 3.93
C VAL A 39 -11.25 -55.68 4.92
N VAL A 40 -10.02 -55.57 4.44
CA VAL A 40 -8.80 -55.64 5.26
C VAL A 40 -8.82 -54.58 6.37
N MET A 41 -9.12 -53.32 6.02
CA MET A 41 -9.19 -52.22 6.99
C MET A 41 -10.26 -52.46 8.06
N ALA A 42 -11.43 -52.98 7.66
CA ALA A 42 -12.50 -53.28 8.60
C ALA A 42 -12.11 -54.41 9.58
N GLN A 43 -11.43 -55.46 9.09
CA GLN A 43 -10.91 -56.54 9.94
C GLN A 43 -9.82 -56.04 10.90
N VAL A 44 -8.95 -55.14 10.45
CA VAL A 44 -7.93 -54.51 11.29
C VAL A 44 -8.57 -53.66 12.39
N LEU A 45 -9.56 -52.83 12.06
CA LEU A 45 -10.29 -52.03 13.06
C LEU A 45 -11.01 -52.91 14.09
N GLN A 46 -11.60 -54.04 13.67
CA GLN A 46 -12.18 -55.03 14.58
C GLN A 46 -11.13 -55.62 15.55
N LYS A 47 -9.89 -55.84 15.09
CA LYS A 47 -8.80 -56.28 15.98
C LYS A 47 -8.34 -55.18 16.94
N ILE A 48 -8.32 -53.92 16.49
CA ILE A 48 -7.92 -52.76 17.29
C ILE A 48 -8.88 -52.55 18.47
N ASP A 49 -10.18 -52.62 18.21
CA ASP A 49 -11.19 -52.55 19.26
C ASP A 49 -12.44 -53.35 18.88
N ILE A 50 -12.52 -54.57 19.38
CA ILE A 50 -13.66 -55.48 19.13
C ILE A 50 -14.95 -55.02 19.84
N VAL A 51 -14.84 -54.17 20.86
CA VAL A 51 -16.00 -53.67 21.61
C VAL A 51 -16.74 -52.64 20.76
N TYR A 52 -16.00 -51.73 20.12
CA TYR A 52 -16.57 -50.72 19.24
C TYR A 52 -16.83 -51.26 17.82
N PHE A 53 -15.81 -51.84 17.18
CA PHE A 53 -15.89 -52.42 15.84
C PHE A 53 -16.34 -53.90 15.90
N ASN A 54 -17.51 -54.13 16.48
CA ASN A 54 -18.06 -55.47 16.69
C ASN A 54 -18.59 -56.16 15.41
N ASP A 55 -19.04 -57.41 15.55
CA ASP A 55 -19.56 -58.22 14.44
C ASP A 55 -20.76 -57.58 13.71
N ASN A 56 -21.56 -56.76 14.41
CA ASN A 56 -22.68 -56.05 13.79
C ASN A 56 -22.23 -54.85 12.94
N TRP A 57 -21.06 -54.29 13.23
CA TRP A 57 -20.47 -53.23 12.42
C TRP A 57 -19.79 -53.81 11.19
N ILE A 58 -18.97 -54.85 11.34
CA ILE A 58 -18.25 -55.47 10.23
C ILE A 58 -19.19 -56.15 9.23
N SER A 59 -20.35 -56.67 9.68
CA SER A 59 -21.37 -57.25 8.77
C SER A 59 -21.96 -56.24 7.77
N ARG A 60 -21.78 -54.93 8.02
CA ARG A 60 -22.17 -53.86 7.09
C ARG A 60 -21.18 -53.69 5.95
N ILE A 61 -19.97 -54.24 6.07
CA ILE A 61 -18.92 -54.22 5.04
C ILE A 61 -19.10 -55.47 4.17
N LYS A 62 -19.24 -55.27 2.86
CA LYS A 62 -19.41 -56.40 1.93
C LYS A 62 -18.05 -57.03 1.64
N SER A 63 -17.94 -58.35 1.76
CA SER A 63 -16.71 -59.11 1.48
C SER A 63 -16.51 -59.42 -0.01
N GLU A 64 -17.59 -59.70 -0.75
CA GLU A 64 -17.54 -60.01 -2.19
C GLU A 64 -17.65 -58.75 -3.06
N VAL A 65 -16.58 -57.94 -3.07
CA VAL A 65 -16.56 -56.65 -3.78
C VAL A 65 -16.06 -56.78 -5.23
N GLY A 66 -15.07 -57.65 -5.48
CA GLY A 66 -14.39 -57.76 -6.78
C GLY A 66 -13.91 -56.41 -7.31
N ASP A 67 -14.07 -56.18 -8.61
CA ASP A 67 -13.70 -54.93 -9.29
C ASP A 67 -14.81 -53.86 -9.26
N ASN A 68 -15.87 -54.07 -8.47
CA ASN A 68 -16.97 -53.10 -8.38
C ASN A 68 -16.57 -51.90 -7.52
N TRP A 69 -15.94 -50.91 -8.15
CA TRP A 69 -15.46 -49.68 -7.50
C TRP A 69 -16.54 -48.95 -6.70
N ARG A 70 -17.82 -48.98 -7.11
CA ARG A 70 -18.92 -48.36 -6.34
C ARG A 70 -19.14 -49.04 -4.99
N LEU A 71 -18.98 -50.36 -4.94
CA LEU A 71 -19.05 -51.12 -3.69
C LEU A 71 -17.79 -50.89 -2.84
N LYS A 72 -16.60 -50.77 -3.46
CA LYS A 72 -15.36 -50.36 -2.77
C LYS A 72 -15.55 -49.01 -2.05
N ILE A 73 -16.00 -47.98 -2.77
CA ILE A 73 -16.29 -46.65 -2.19
C ILE A 73 -17.33 -46.75 -1.07
N SER A 74 -18.39 -47.54 -1.25
CA SER A 74 -19.43 -47.70 -0.22
C SER A 74 -18.87 -48.30 1.07
N ASN A 75 -17.98 -49.29 0.98
CA ASN A 75 -17.28 -49.86 2.13
C ASN A 75 -16.33 -48.83 2.76
N LEU A 76 -15.48 -48.18 1.96
CA LEU A 76 -14.52 -47.17 2.44
C LEU A 76 -15.19 -46.00 3.15
N LYS A 77 -16.35 -45.53 2.67
CA LYS A 77 -17.16 -44.50 3.36
C LYS A 77 -17.64 -44.94 4.73
N LYS A 78 -18.04 -46.21 4.90
CA LYS A 78 -18.46 -46.75 6.20
C LYS A 78 -17.29 -46.87 7.16
N ILE A 79 -16.13 -47.28 6.64
CA ILE A 79 -14.89 -47.42 7.42
C ILE A 79 -14.42 -46.05 7.89
N LEU A 80 -14.33 -45.08 6.98
CA LEU A 80 -13.91 -43.71 7.31
C LEU A 80 -14.86 -43.10 8.34
N LYS A 81 -16.17 -43.25 8.16
CA LYS A 81 -17.15 -42.81 9.15
C LYS A 81 -16.93 -43.49 10.51
N GLY A 82 -16.74 -44.81 10.53
CA GLY A 82 -16.49 -45.55 11.78
C GLY A 82 -15.24 -45.09 12.51
N ILE A 83 -14.16 -44.79 11.77
CA ILE A 83 -12.92 -44.23 12.30
C ILE A 83 -13.14 -42.84 12.90
N LEU A 84 -13.84 -41.95 12.19
CA LEU A 84 -14.08 -40.58 12.67
C LEU A 84 -15.00 -40.58 13.90
N ASP A 85 -16.05 -41.39 13.88
CA ASP A 85 -16.95 -41.57 15.02
C ASP A 85 -16.17 -42.16 16.22
N TYR A 86 -15.29 -43.15 16.01
CA TYR A 86 -14.44 -43.72 17.07
C TYR A 86 -13.46 -42.71 17.68
N ASN A 87 -12.78 -41.92 16.82
CA ASN A 87 -11.87 -40.88 17.28
C ASN A 87 -12.60 -39.82 18.12
N HIS A 88 -13.80 -39.44 17.71
CA HIS A 88 -14.60 -38.44 18.41
C HIS A 88 -15.24 -38.98 19.71
N GLU A 89 -15.92 -40.13 19.63
CA GLU A 89 -16.75 -40.66 20.72
C GLU A 89 -15.94 -41.44 21.77
N ILE A 90 -14.92 -42.21 21.36
CA ILE A 90 -14.15 -43.06 22.26
C ILE A 90 -12.82 -42.39 22.64
N LEU A 91 -12.06 -41.91 21.65
CA LEU A 91 -10.74 -41.34 21.91
C LEU A 91 -10.80 -39.88 22.40
N GLY A 92 -11.95 -39.21 22.25
CA GLY A 92 -12.12 -37.80 22.62
C GLY A 92 -11.19 -36.86 21.85
N GLN A 93 -10.68 -37.30 20.70
CA GLN A 93 -9.77 -36.54 19.85
C GLN A 93 -10.54 -36.04 18.64
N GLN A 94 -10.56 -34.71 18.44
CA GLN A 94 -10.97 -34.16 17.16
C GLN A 94 -9.73 -34.14 16.26
N ILE A 95 -9.81 -34.88 15.15
CA ILE A 95 -8.84 -34.78 14.06
C ILE A 95 -9.09 -33.43 13.38
N ASN A 96 -8.52 -32.36 13.95
CA ASN A 96 -8.55 -31.02 13.39
C ASN A 96 -7.24 -30.80 12.62
N ASP A 97 -7.33 -30.15 11.45
CA ASP A 97 -6.22 -29.86 10.53
C ASP A 97 -5.62 -31.04 9.72
N PHE A 98 -6.08 -32.29 9.91
CA PHE A 98 -5.72 -33.41 9.03
C PHE A 98 -6.59 -33.43 7.76
N THR A 99 -5.97 -33.63 6.59
CA THR A 99 -6.72 -33.78 5.34
C THR A 99 -7.35 -35.17 5.26
N LEU A 100 -8.68 -35.25 5.29
CA LEU A 100 -9.41 -36.52 5.18
C LEU A 100 -9.13 -37.23 3.85
N PRO A 101 -9.00 -38.57 3.84
CA PRO A 101 -8.72 -39.35 2.63
C PRO A 101 -9.90 -39.34 1.65
N ASP A 102 -9.64 -39.10 0.36
CA ASP A 102 -10.66 -39.20 -0.68
C ASP A 102 -10.90 -40.66 -1.09
N VAL A 103 -11.90 -41.25 -0.45
CA VAL A 103 -12.38 -42.62 -0.71
C VAL A 103 -12.82 -42.86 -2.15
N THR A 104 -13.12 -41.82 -2.93
CA THR A 104 -13.50 -41.94 -4.35
C THR A 104 -12.27 -42.26 -5.19
N LEU A 105 -11.15 -41.56 -4.95
CA LEU A 105 -9.88 -41.80 -5.63
C LEU A 105 -9.31 -43.18 -5.30
N ILE A 106 -9.44 -43.63 -4.04
CA ILE A 106 -9.04 -44.99 -3.64
C ILE A 106 -9.87 -46.05 -4.38
N GLY A 107 -11.19 -45.84 -4.51
CA GLY A 107 -12.09 -46.81 -5.12
C GLY A 107 -12.01 -46.89 -6.65
N GLU A 108 -11.86 -45.75 -7.33
CA GLU A 108 -11.85 -45.66 -8.81
C GLU A 108 -10.45 -45.81 -9.42
N HIS A 109 -9.42 -45.28 -8.77
CA HIS A 109 -8.06 -45.16 -9.33
C HIS A 109 -7.02 -45.95 -8.53
N SER A 110 -7.41 -46.61 -7.44
CA SER A 110 -6.47 -47.31 -6.53
C SER A 110 -5.31 -46.41 -6.08
N ASP A 111 -5.60 -45.13 -5.82
CA ASP A 111 -4.60 -44.13 -5.45
C ASP A 111 -3.89 -44.49 -4.14
N ALA A 112 -2.57 -44.73 -4.22
CA ALA A 112 -1.75 -45.13 -3.09
C ALA A 112 -1.59 -44.01 -2.04
N ALA A 113 -1.58 -42.74 -2.43
CA ALA A 113 -1.40 -41.63 -1.50
C ALA A 113 -2.64 -41.45 -0.60
N GLU A 114 -3.83 -41.50 -1.19
CA GLU A 114 -5.09 -41.43 -0.44
C GLU A 114 -5.33 -42.70 0.38
N LEU A 115 -4.88 -43.86 -0.11
CA LEU A 115 -4.86 -45.09 0.67
C LEU A 115 -3.93 -44.98 1.90
N GLY A 116 -2.74 -44.40 1.74
CA GLY A 116 -1.81 -44.15 2.83
C GLY A 116 -2.42 -43.29 3.93
N ARG A 117 -3.15 -42.23 3.57
CA ARG A 117 -3.90 -41.39 4.53
C ARG A 117 -4.99 -42.16 5.26
N MET A 118 -5.71 -43.03 4.56
CA MET A 118 -6.72 -43.89 5.18
C MET A 118 -6.09 -44.85 6.19
N LEU A 119 -4.92 -45.43 5.87
CA LEU A 119 -4.17 -46.28 6.79
C LEU A 119 -3.58 -45.51 7.98
N GLN A 120 -3.17 -44.26 7.78
CA GLN A 120 -2.67 -43.39 8.83
C GLN A 120 -3.74 -43.12 9.89
N LEU A 121 -5.00 -42.94 9.49
CA LEU A 121 -6.10 -42.82 10.45
C LEU A 121 -6.32 -44.11 11.26
N ILE A 122 -6.18 -45.28 10.64
CA ILE A 122 -6.29 -46.58 11.33
C ILE A 122 -5.13 -46.76 12.31
N LEU A 123 -3.91 -46.37 11.92
CA LEU A 123 -2.75 -46.31 12.80
C LEU A 123 -3.01 -45.38 14.00
N GLY A 124 -3.60 -44.20 13.74
CA GLY A 124 -4.05 -43.26 14.78
C GLY A 124 -4.99 -43.90 15.80
N CYS A 125 -5.94 -44.72 15.33
CA CYS A 125 -6.81 -45.50 16.22
C CYS A 125 -6.02 -46.54 17.04
N ALA A 126 -5.09 -47.27 16.41
CA ALA A 126 -4.31 -48.32 17.06
C ALA A 126 -3.38 -47.78 18.16
N VAL A 127 -2.74 -46.62 17.95
CA VAL A 127 -1.81 -46.04 18.95
C VAL A 127 -2.52 -45.28 20.07
N ASN A 128 -3.82 -44.99 19.91
CA ASN A 128 -4.63 -44.31 20.92
C ASN A 128 -5.65 -45.22 21.63
N CYS A 129 -5.87 -46.46 21.17
CA CYS A 129 -6.77 -47.41 21.81
C CYS A 129 -6.28 -47.90 23.19
N GLU A 130 -7.12 -48.63 23.92
CA GLU A 130 -6.77 -49.19 25.24
C GLU A 130 -5.56 -50.14 25.16
N GLN A 131 -5.46 -50.93 24.09
CA GLN A 131 -4.38 -51.89 23.85
C GLN A 131 -3.18 -51.30 23.09
N LYS A 132 -3.04 -49.97 23.06
CA LYS A 132 -1.98 -49.27 22.30
C LYS A 132 -0.56 -49.78 22.56
N GLN A 133 -0.28 -50.29 23.77
CA GLN A 133 1.05 -50.81 24.11
C GLN A 133 1.47 -51.99 23.24
N GLU A 134 0.55 -52.89 22.89
CA GLU A 134 0.85 -54.06 22.05
C GLU A 134 1.15 -53.63 20.60
N TYR A 135 0.39 -52.67 20.08
CA TYR A 135 0.62 -52.12 18.74
C TYR A 135 1.91 -51.31 18.65
N ILE A 136 2.23 -50.50 19.66
CA ILE A 136 3.49 -49.74 19.73
C ILE A 136 4.68 -50.71 19.82
N GLN A 137 4.60 -51.77 20.63
CA GLN A 137 5.65 -52.78 20.70
C GLN A 137 5.84 -53.51 19.37
N THR A 138 4.74 -53.82 18.67
CA THR A 138 4.80 -54.42 17.33
C THR A 138 5.51 -53.50 16.34
N ILE A 139 5.21 -52.20 16.36
CA ILE A 139 5.89 -51.18 15.53
C ILE A 139 7.39 -51.14 15.85
N MET A 140 7.78 -51.18 17.12
CA MET A 140 9.20 -51.18 17.55
C MET A 140 9.99 -52.43 17.12
N MET A 141 9.32 -53.51 16.71
CA MET A 141 9.95 -54.73 16.20
C MET A 141 10.05 -54.77 14.67
N MET A 142 9.57 -53.73 13.97
CA MET A 142 9.63 -53.60 12.51
C MET A 142 11.01 -53.08 12.05
N GLU A 143 11.23 -53.00 10.74
CA GLU A 143 12.44 -52.41 10.16
C GLU A 143 12.56 -50.90 10.50
N GLU A 144 13.78 -50.41 10.72
CA GLU A 144 14.05 -49.04 11.16
C GLU A 144 13.53 -47.98 10.18
N SER A 145 13.59 -48.25 8.87
CA SER A 145 13.00 -47.41 7.82
C SER A 145 11.49 -47.26 7.99
N VAL A 146 10.78 -48.36 8.24
CA VAL A 146 9.33 -48.38 8.46
C VAL A 146 8.97 -47.70 9.79
N GLN A 147 9.77 -47.92 10.84
CA GLN A 147 9.56 -47.27 12.14
C GLN A 147 9.60 -45.75 12.02
N HIS A 148 10.56 -45.20 11.27
CA HIS A 148 10.70 -43.77 11.06
C HIS A 148 9.47 -43.16 10.34
N VAL A 149 8.99 -43.83 9.29
CA VAL A 149 7.79 -43.41 8.56
C VAL A 149 6.54 -43.47 9.44
N VAL A 150 6.36 -44.56 10.19
CA VAL A 150 5.22 -44.74 11.11
C VAL A 150 5.26 -43.70 12.24
N MET A 151 6.43 -43.39 12.79
CA MET A 151 6.61 -42.36 13.82
C MET A 151 6.22 -40.98 13.28
N THR A 152 6.65 -40.65 12.06
CA THR A 152 6.32 -39.39 11.40
C THR A 152 4.80 -39.29 11.16
N ALA A 153 4.17 -40.38 10.72
CA ALA A 153 2.73 -40.45 10.51
C ALA A 153 1.91 -40.26 11.80
N ILE A 154 2.39 -40.78 12.94
CA ILE A 154 1.78 -40.57 14.26
C ILE A 154 1.96 -39.10 14.70
N GLN A 155 3.14 -38.52 14.50
CA GLN A 155 3.41 -37.13 14.86
C GLN A 155 2.53 -36.15 14.08
N GLU A 156 2.34 -36.40 12.78
CA GLU A 156 1.43 -35.62 11.94
C GLU A 156 -0.03 -35.70 12.42
N LEU A 157 -0.46 -36.87 12.92
CA LEU A 157 -1.82 -37.08 13.41
C LEU A 157 -2.05 -36.51 14.83
N MET A 158 -0.96 -36.31 15.60
CA MET A 158 -0.97 -35.87 16.99
C MET A 158 -0.48 -34.43 17.19
N SER A 159 -0.10 -33.72 16.12
CA SER A 159 0.33 -32.32 16.18
C SER A 159 -0.85 -31.42 16.55
N LYS A 160 -1.02 -31.20 17.86
CA LYS A 160 -2.01 -30.28 18.41
C LYS A 160 -1.61 -28.83 18.11
N GLU A 161 -1.97 -28.31 16.94
CA GLU A 161 -2.29 -26.88 16.85
C GLU A 161 -3.74 -26.67 17.33
N THR A 162 -3.90 -25.78 18.29
CA THR A 162 -5.14 -25.55 19.07
C THR A 162 -6.35 -25.14 18.21
N PRO A 163 -7.57 -25.60 18.55
CA PRO A 163 -8.77 -25.33 17.76
C PRO A 163 -9.20 -23.86 17.87
N VAL A 164 -9.34 -23.18 16.74
CA VAL A 164 -10.04 -21.90 16.68
C VAL A 164 -11.49 -22.17 16.29
N THR A 165 -12.38 -21.90 17.24
CA THR A 165 -13.83 -22.00 17.13
C THR A 165 -14.34 -21.24 15.90
N ALA A 166 -15.16 -21.91 15.10
CA ALA A 166 -15.82 -21.36 13.94
C ALA A 166 -16.61 -20.08 14.27
N GLY A 167 -16.16 -18.94 13.72
CA GLY A 167 -16.89 -17.68 13.72
C GLY A 167 -15.98 -16.48 13.45
N ASN A 168 -16.01 -15.96 12.21
CA ASN A 168 -15.48 -14.66 11.75
C ASN A 168 -13.96 -14.47 11.48
N ASP A 169 -13.25 -15.47 10.96
CA ASP A 169 -11.78 -15.50 11.07
C ASP A 169 -10.90 -15.27 9.83
N SER A 170 -11.33 -14.49 8.82
CA SER A 170 -10.44 -14.21 7.66
C SER A 170 -9.29 -13.23 7.97
N TYR A 171 -9.36 -12.50 9.08
CA TYR A 171 -8.40 -11.44 9.43
C TYR A 171 -7.38 -11.89 10.49
N VAL A 172 -7.79 -12.77 11.42
CA VAL A 172 -6.89 -13.34 12.43
C VAL A 172 -6.00 -14.43 11.80
N ASP A 173 -6.51 -15.18 10.82
CA ASP A 173 -5.71 -16.12 10.03
C ASP A 173 -4.61 -15.39 9.23
N LEU A 174 -4.92 -14.23 8.65
CA LEU A 174 -3.93 -13.40 7.95
C LEU A 174 -2.85 -12.85 8.89
N ASP A 175 -3.23 -12.44 10.10
CA ASP A 175 -2.30 -11.92 11.10
C ASP A 175 -1.43 -13.01 11.72
N ARG A 176 -1.99 -14.22 11.93
CA ARG A 176 -1.25 -15.39 12.39
C ARG A 176 -0.31 -15.91 11.31
N GLN A 177 -0.73 -15.92 10.05
CA GLN A 177 0.15 -16.22 8.91
C GLN A 177 1.23 -15.14 8.74
N PHE A 178 0.91 -13.86 8.93
CA PHE A 178 1.91 -12.79 8.87
C PHE A 178 2.94 -12.94 9.99
N LYS A 179 2.49 -13.25 11.22
CA LYS A 179 3.39 -13.46 12.35
C LYS A 179 4.26 -14.72 12.17
N LYS A 180 3.68 -15.81 11.65
CA LYS A 180 4.40 -17.04 11.33
C LYS A 180 5.43 -16.84 10.21
N THR A 181 5.07 -16.11 9.15
CA THR A 181 6.01 -15.78 8.07
C THR A 181 7.12 -14.81 8.51
N VAL A 182 6.84 -13.91 9.46
CA VAL A 182 7.87 -13.06 10.08
C VAL A 182 8.81 -13.87 10.99
N GLU A 183 8.29 -14.82 11.76
CA GLU A 183 9.10 -15.75 12.57
C GLU A 183 9.95 -16.67 11.68
N GLU A 184 9.37 -17.27 10.64
CA GLU A 184 10.08 -18.08 9.64
C GLU A 184 11.15 -17.26 8.89
N LEU A 185 10.89 -15.98 8.59
CA LEU A 185 11.87 -15.09 7.96
C LEU A 185 13.02 -14.75 8.92
N ASN A 186 12.75 -14.54 10.20
CA ASN A 186 13.79 -14.29 11.20
C ASN A 186 14.67 -15.53 11.43
N ASP A 187 14.07 -16.72 11.47
CA ASP A 187 14.81 -17.99 11.56
C ASP A 187 15.63 -18.25 10.29
N ALA A 188 15.09 -17.94 9.12
CA ALA A 188 15.83 -17.99 7.86
C ALA A 188 17.00 -16.99 7.81
N LEU A 189 16.84 -15.80 8.39
CA LEU A 189 17.91 -14.81 8.51
C LEU A 189 18.98 -15.26 9.50
N ALA A 190 18.60 -15.82 10.64
CA ALA A 190 19.53 -16.36 11.63
C ALA A 190 20.35 -17.52 11.05
N THR A 191 19.70 -18.47 10.38
CA THR A 191 20.38 -19.59 9.72
C THR A 191 21.25 -19.14 8.54
N LYS A 192 20.85 -18.11 7.79
CA LYS A 192 21.70 -17.49 6.76
C LYS A 192 22.94 -16.85 7.37
N GLU A 193 22.83 -16.21 8.52
CA GLU A 193 23.96 -15.60 9.23
C GLU A 193 24.90 -16.65 9.82
N GLU A 194 24.38 -17.75 10.37
CA GLU A 194 25.19 -18.91 10.77
C GLU A 194 25.93 -19.57 9.60
N ILE A 195 25.25 -19.75 8.46
CA ILE A 195 25.90 -20.28 7.25
C ILE A 195 26.97 -19.32 6.74
N ALA A 196 26.71 -18.00 6.76
CA ALA A 196 27.69 -16.99 6.36
C ALA A 196 28.92 -16.99 7.28
N GLN A 197 28.72 -17.11 8.59
CA GLN A 197 29.82 -17.26 9.56
C GLN A 197 30.62 -18.54 9.29
N ARG A 198 29.94 -19.66 9.04
CA ARG A 198 30.61 -20.93 8.74
C ARG A 198 31.36 -20.91 7.40
N CYS A 199 30.83 -20.25 6.38
CA CYS A 199 31.54 -20.03 5.12
C CYS A 199 32.78 -19.16 5.37
N HIS A 200 32.68 -18.10 6.17
CA HIS A 200 33.82 -17.25 6.51
C HIS A 200 34.90 -18.01 7.30
N GLU A 201 34.51 -18.87 8.25
CA GLU A 201 35.43 -19.74 8.99
C GLU A 201 36.14 -20.74 8.07
N LEU A 202 35.41 -21.35 7.12
CA LEU A 202 35.97 -22.26 6.13
C LEU A 202 36.92 -21.56 5.16
N ASP A 203 36.60 -20.34 4.73
CA ASP A 203 37.48 -19.52 3.88
C ASP A 203 38.76 -19.15 4.62
N MET A 204 38.66 -18.78 5.90
CA MET A 204 39.83 -18.55 6.76
C MET A 204 40.67 -19.81 6.94
N GLN A 205 40.03 -20.97 7.12
CA GLN A 205 40.75 -22.25 7.25
C GLN A 205 41.44 -22.64 5.93
N ALA A 206 40.78 -22.41 4.78
CA ALA A 206 41.36 -22.63 3.47
C ALA A 206 42.57 -21.71 3.23
N TYR A 207 42.49 -20.45 3.65
CA TYR A 207 43.60 -19.51 3.58
C TYR A 207 44.81 -19.98 4.39
N LEU A 208 44.61 -20.40 5.64
CA LEU A 208 45.68 -20.90 6.51
C LEU A 208 46.33 -22.18 5.95
N VAL A 209 45.53 -23.13 5.45
CA VAL A 209 46.04 -24.35 4.82
C VAL A 209 46.82 -24.01 3.54
N GLN A 210 46.37 -23.02 2.79
CA GLN A 210 47.08 -22.55 1.60
C GLN A 210 48.42 -21.90 1.95
N GLU A 211 48.47 -21.08 3.02
CA GLU A 211 49.72 -20.48 3.51
C GLU A 211 50.71 -21.56 4.01
N GLU A 212 50.25 -22.57 4.74
CA GLU A 212 51.09 -23.71 5.16
C GLU A 212 51.61 -24.51 3.96
N ARG A 213 50.76 -24.75 2.95
CA ARG A 213 51.15 -25.44 1.72
C ARG A 213 52.23 -24.64 0.97
N ASP A 214 52.06 -23.33 0.85
CA ASP A 214 53.01 -22.47 0.14
C ASP A 214 54.34 -22.36 0.92
N ARG A 215 54.29 -22.38 2.25
CA ARG A 215 55.48 -22.48 3.12
C ARG A 215 56.24 -23.80 2.95
N LEU A 216 55.55 -24.93 3.00
CA LEU A 216 56.15 -26.26 2.76
C LEU A 216 56.73 -26.36 1.35
N ARG A 217 56.08 -25.73 0.37
CA ARG A 217 56.58 -25.68 -1.01
C ARG A 217 57.90 -24.91 -1.10
N LEU A 218 58.04 -23.81 -0.36
CA LEU A 218 59.30 -23.07 -0.29
C LEU A 218 60.41 -23.91 0.33
N GLU A 219 60.12 -24.58 1.46
CA GLU A 219 61.07 -25.46 2.13
C GLU A 219 61.50 -26.64 1.23
N TYR A 220 60.57 -27.19 0.45
CA TYR A 220 60.87 -28.23 -0.54
C TYR A 220 61.85 -27.73 -1.62
N ILE A 221 61.64 -26.52 -2.14
CA ILE A 221 62.53 -25.91 -3.15
C ILE A 221 63.93 -25.68 -2.57
N GLU A 222 64.03 -25.13 -1.35
CA GLU A 222 65.32 -24.93 -0.68
C GLU A 222 66.07 -26.24 -0.45
N LEU A 223 65.34 -27.31 -0.10
CA LEU A 223 65.93 -28.62 0.10
C LEU A 223 66.43 -29.22 -1.23
N GLU A 224 65.68 -29.04 -2.32
CA GLU A 224 66.06 -29.48 -3.65
C GLU A 224 67.32 -28.75 -4.17
N GLU A 225 67.40 -27.43 -3.97
CA GLU A 225 68.60 -26.64 -4.25
C GLU A 225 69.81 -27.11 -3.43
N ARG A 226 69.60 -27.42 -2.15
CA ARG A 226 70.68 -27.92 -1.28
C ARG A 226 71.16 -29.31 -1.69
N VAL A 227 70.28 -30.18 -2.15
CA VAL A 227 70.65 -31.49 -2.71
C VAL A 227 71.46 -31.32 -3.99
N ALA A 228 71.05 -30.39 -4.87
CA ALA A 228 71.78 -30.09 -6.10
C ALA A 228 73.19 -29.56 -5.80
N ALA A 229 73.33 -28.63 -4.86
CA ALA A 229 74.63 -28.10 -4.44
C ALA A 229 75.55 -29.19 -3.87
N LEU A 230 75.03 -30.10 -3.03
CA LEU A 230 75.81 -31.23 -2.50
C LEU A 230 76.19 -32.24 -3.60
N GLN A 231 75.36 -32.43 -4.62
CA GLN A 231 75.69 -33.26 -5.78
C GLN A 231 76.81 -32.64 -6.63
N GLU A 232 76.80 -31.33 -6.81
CA GLU A 232 77.87 -30.59 -7.48
C GLU A 232 79.18 -30.64 -6.69
N GLU A 233 79.14 -30.44 -5.37
CA GLU A 233 80.32 -30.56 -4.50
C GLU A 233 80.91 -31.97 -4.57
N LYS A 234 80.06 -33.01 -4.51
CA LYS A 234 80.49 -34.40 -4.67
C LYS A 234 81.16 -34.66 -6.02
N SER A 235 80.63 -34.10 -7.11
CA SER A 235 81.21 -34.28 -8.44
C SER A 235 82.55 -33.55 -8.58
N SER A 236 82.66 -32.35 -8.01
CA SER A 236 83.90 -31.58 -7.92
C SER A 236 84.99 -32.31 -7.12
N LEU A 237 84.66 -32.82 -5.93
CA LEU A 237 85.60 -33.59 -5.09
C LEU A 237 86.05 -34.90 -5.75
N LEU A 238 85.18 -35.55 -6.53
CA LEU A 238 85.56 -36.73 -7.32
C LEU A 238 86.54 -36.36 -8.44
N ALA A 239 86.33 -35.25 -9.13
CA ALA A 239 87.25 -34.74 -10.14
C ALA A 239 88.61 -34.37 -9.53
N GLU A 240 88.62 -33.70 -8.38
CA GLU A 240 89.85 -33.35 -7.66
C GLU A 240 90.62 -34.61 -7.20
N ASN A 241 89.92 -35.63 -6.70
CA ASN A 241 90.56 -36.91 -6.33
C ASN A 241 91.22 -37.60 -7.51
N GLN A 242 90.60 -37.55 -8.70
CA GLN A 242 91.18 -38.08 -9.94
C GLN A 242 92.47 -37.33 -10.31
N VAL A 243 92.44 -36.00 -10.25
CA VAL A 243 93.61 -35.15 -10.54
C VAL A 243 94.73 -35.36 -9.52
N LEU A 244 94.40 -35.51 -8.23
CA LEU A 244 95.38 -35.80 -7.18
C LEU A 244 96.00 -37.20 -7.35
N MET A 245 95.22 -38.21 -7.76
CA MET A 245 95.75 -39.52 -8.14
C MET A 245 96.66 -39.45 -9.37
N GLU A 246 96.31 -38.66 -10.38
CA GLU A 246 97.17 -38.44 -11.55
C GLU A 246 98.46 -37.70 -11.21
N ARG A 247 98.40 -36.69 -10.32
CA ARG A 247 99.60 -35.97 -9.84
C ARG A 247 100.51 -36.85 -8.99
N LEU A 248 99.94 -37.70 -8.14
CA LEU A 248 100.71 -38.66 -7.33
C LEU A 248 101.42 -39.70 -8.21
N ASN A 249 100.83 -40.06 -9.36
CA ASN A 249 101.46 -40.94 -10.36
C ASN A 249 102.53 -40.25 -11.22
N GLN A 250 102.63 -38.92 -11.21
CA GLN A 250 103.52 -38.14 -12.08
C GLN A 250 104.70 -37.48 -11.35
N SER A 251 104.77 -37.56 -10.02
CA SER A 251 105.86 -36.95 -9.25
C SER A 251 107.01 -37.93 -9.03
N ASP A 252 107.90 -38.07 -10.02
CA ASP A 252 109.28 -38.50 -9.78
C ASP A 252 110.26 -37.61 -10.58
N SER A 253 111.18 -37.00 -9.83
CA SER A 253 112.44 -36.37 -10.24
C SER A 253 112.39 -35.08 -11.08
N ILE A 254 112.57 -33.91 -10.44
CA ILE A 254 113.33 -32.80 -11.04
C ILE A 254 114.09 -32.00 -9.95
N GLU A 255 115.43 -32.07 -9.99
CA GLU A 255 116.31 -30.96 -9.60
C GLU A 255 117.51 -30.96 -10.56
N ASP A 256 117.56 -30.04 -11.53
CA ASP A 256 118.73 -29.22 -11.89
C ASP A 256 118.43 -28.29 -13.10
N LEU A 257 118.89 -27.04 -13.03
CA LEU A 257 118.39 -25.89 -13.80
C LEU A 257 119.05 -25.69 -15.19
N ASN A 258 120.03 -26.51 -15.59
CA ASN A 258 120.80 -26.33 -16.84
C ASN A 258 120.69 -27.51 -17.86
N SER A 259 119.72 -28.39 -17.69
CA SER A 259 119.37 -29.50 -18.60
C SER A 259 118.36 -29.05 -19.69
N PRO A 260 118.02 -29.84 -20.74
CA PRO A 260 116.79 -29.70 -21.54
C PRO A 260 115.53 -29.34 -20.72
N ALA A 261 115.50 -29.70 -19.43
CA ALA A 261 114.53 -29.26 -18.44
C ALA A 261 114.49 -27.74 -18.18
N GLY A 262 115.61 -27.02 -18.23
CA GLY A 262 115.69 -25.55 -18.08
C GLY A 262 115.19 -24.77 -19.30
N ARG A 263 115.38 -25.29 -20.52
CA ARG A 263 114.72 -24.72 -21.72
C ARG A 263 113.23 -25.02 -21.71
N ARG A 264 112.83 -26.21 -21.27
CA ARG A 264 111.43 -26.55 -21.00
C ARG A 264 110.86 -25.64 -19.90
N HIS A 265 111.64 -25.30 -18.88
CA HIS A 265 111.24 -24.36 -17.82
C HIS A 265 111.03 -22.95 -18.36
N LEU A 266 111.92 -22.42 -19.20
CA LEU A 266 111.71 -21.10 -19.84
C LEU A 266 110.50 -21.11 -20.79
N GLN A 267 110.30 -22.19 -21.55
CA GLN A 267 109.13 -22.34 -22.41
C GLN A 267 107.83 -22.45 -21.59
N LEU A 268 107.86 -23.19 -20.48
CA LEU A 268 106.76 -23.26 -19.51
C LEU A 268 106.55 -21.91 -18.81
N GLN A 269 107.61 -21.12 -18.58
CA GLN A 269 107.51 -19.79 -18.00
C GLN A 269 106.83 -18.81 -18.96
N THR A 270 107.20 -18.79 -20.24
CA THR A 270 106.50 -17.98 -21.26
C THR A 270 105.06 -18.44 -21.47
N GLN A 271 104.80 -19.76 -21.42
CA GLN A 271 103.43 -20.29 -21.46
C GLN A 271 102.64 -19.91 -20.20
N LEU A 272 103.28 -19.89 -19.02
CA LEU A 272 102.66 -19.41 -17.78
C LEU A 272 102.34 -17.92 -17.87
N GLU A 273 103.23 -17.10 -18.42
CA GLU A 273 102.99 -15.66 -18.64
C GLU A 273 101.83 -15.42 -19.62
N GLN A 274 101.77 -16.17 -20.75
CA GLN A 274 100.66 -16.09 -21.70
C GLN A 274 99.33 -16.55 -21.10
N LEU A 275 99.33 -17.65 -20.34
CA LEU A 275 98.15 -18.13 -19.63
C LEU A 275 97.71 -17.17 -18.53
N GLN A 276 98.65 -16.49 -17.86
CA GLN A 276 98.34 -15.44 -16.89
C GLN A 276 97.68 -14.24 -17.58
N GLU A 277 98.22 -13.76 -18.71
CA GLU A 277 97.60 -12.68 -19.50
C GLU A 277 96.20 -13.07 -20.01
N GLU A 278 96.03 -14.30 -20.51
CA GLU A 278 94.73 -14.81 -20.93
C GLU A 278 93.76 -14.93 -19.75
N THR A 279 94.24 -15.36 -18.59
CA THR A 279 93.46 -15.41 -17.34
C THR A 279 92.98 -14.02 -16.95
N PHE A 280 93.86 -13.00 -16.94
CA PHE A 280 93.46 -11.62 -16.64
C PHE A 280 92.45 -11.06 -17.65
N ARG A 281 92.60 -11.40 -18.95
CA ARG A 281 91.64 -10.98 -19.98
C ARG A 281 90.28 -11.67 -19.80
N LEU A 282 90.26 -12.97 -19.50
CA LEU A 282 89.04 -13.71 -19.20
C LEU A 282 88.38 -13.23 -17.91
N GLU A 283 89.17 -12.86 -16.90
CA GLU A 283 88.68 -12.31 -15.64
C GLU A 283 88.03 -10.94 -15.85
N ALA A 284 88.64 -10.05 -16.64
CA ALA A 284 88.02 -8.78 -17.04
C ALA A 284 86.72 -8.99 -17.84
N SER A 285 86.70 -9.93 -18.79
CA SER A 285 85.48 -10.26 -19.55
C SER A 285 84.40 -10.86 -18.65
N LYS A 286 84.77 -11.67 -17.65
CA LYS A 286 83.84 -12.24 -16.66
C LYS A 286 83.23 -11.14 -15.80
N ASP A 287 84.02 -10.15 -15.39
CA ASP A 287 83.51 -8.99 -14.63
C ASP A 287 82.54 -8.15 -15.47
N ASP A 288 82.82 -7.92 -16.75
CA ASP A 288 81.89 -7.24 -17.68
C ASP A 288 80.57 -8.01 -17.83
N TYR A 289 80.64 -9.34 -17.97
CA TYR A 289 79.44 -10.18 -18.03
C TYR A 289 78.67 -10.18 -16.70
N ARG A 290 79.35 -10.16 -15.56
CA ARG A 290 78.71 -10.06 -14.24
C ARG A 290 77.95 -8.75 -14.10
N ILE A 291 78.56 -7.62 -14.43
CA ILE A 291 77.90 -6.30 -14.40
C ILE A 291 76.68 -6.30 -15.34
N ARG A 292 76.79 -6.89 -16.53
CA ARG A 292 75.67 -6.98 -17.45
C ARG A 292 74.53 -7.85 -16.92
N CYS A 293 74.83 -8.92 -16.20
CA CYS A 293 73.81 -9.74 -15.53
C CYS A 293 73.10 -8.94 -14.42
N GLU A 294 73.85 -8.22 -13.58
CA GLU A 294 73.30 -7.36 -12.53
C GLU A 294 72.39 -6.25 -13.10
N GLU A 295 72.77 -5.65 -14.23
CA GLU A 295 71.94 -4.66 -14.95
C GLU A 295 70.61 -5.27 -15.46
N LEU A 296 70.68 -6.46 -16.07
CA LEU A 296 69.50 -7.16 -16.58
C LEU A 296 68.60 -7.64 -15.44
N GLU A 297 69.16 -8.10 -14.33
CA GLU A 297 68.40 -8.46 -13.13
C GLU A 297 67.66 -7.26 -12.55
N LYS A 298 68.32 -6.08 -12.52
CA LYS A 298 67.68 -4.84 -12.11
C LYS A 298 66.54 -4.44 -13.05
N GLU A 299 66.74 -4.50 -14.37
CA GLU A 299 65.70 -4.20 -15.35
C GLU A 299 64.50 -5.17 -15.22
N ILE A 300 64.76 -6.46 -14.99
CA ILE A 300 63.72 -7.46 -14.71
C ILE A 300 62.96 -7.11 -13.43
N SER A 301 63.65 -6.68 -12.37
CA SER A 301 63.02 -6.27 -11.12
C SER A 301 62.15 -5.02 -11.31
N ASP A 302 62.64 -4.02 -12.02
CA ASP A 302 61.91 -2.78 -12.30
C ASP A 302 60.66 -3.06 -13.17
N LEU A 303 60.78 -3.93 -14.19
CA LEU A 303 59.66 -4.35 -15.03
C LEU A 303 58.64 -5.18 -14.25
N ARG A 304 59.06 -6.03 -13.30
CA ARG A 304 58.15 -6.77 -12.41
C ARG A 304 57.36 -5.81 -11.53
N GLY A 305 58.03 -4.83 -10.91
CA GLY A 305 57.36 -3.79 -10.10
C GLY A 305 56.32 -2.99 -10.90
N GLN A 306 56.67 -2.57 -12.12
CA GLN A 306 55.71 -1.89 -13.01
C GLN A 306 54.51 -2.77 -13.37
N ASN A 307 54.72 -4.07 -13.55
CA ASN A 307 53.64 -5.00 -13.88
C ASN A 307 52.71 -5.23 -12.67
N GLU A 308 53.26 -5.29 -11.46
CA GLU A 308 52.48 -5.34 -10.21
C GLU A 308 51.63 -4.06 -10.03
N GLU A 309 52.20 -2.88 -10.27
CA GLU A 309 51.47 -1.61 -10.22
C GLU A 309 50.34 -1.56 -11.26
N LEU A 310 50.61 -1.98 -12.49
CA LEU A 310 49.60 -2.07 -13.56
C LEU A 310 48.48 -3.07 -13.21
N THR A 311 48.83 -4.19 -12.56
CA THR A 311 47.86 -5.17 -12.09
C THR A 311 46.98 -4.58 -10.98
N SER A 312 47.58 -3.91 -10.00
CA SER A 312 46.83 -3.23 -8.93
C SER A 312 45.88 -2.15 -9.48
N LEU A 313 46.31 -1.39 -10.49
CA LEU A 313 45.44 -0.40 -11.16
C LEU A 313 44.30 -1.06 -11.94
N ALA A 314 44.54 -2.22 -12.56
CA ALA A 314 43.51 -2.97 -13.25
C ALA A 314 42.46 -3.51 -12.26
N ASP A 315 42.88 -4.01 -11.11
CA ASP A 315 42.00 -4.48 -10.04
C ASP A 315 41.15 -3.33 -9.46
N GLU A 316 41.74 -2.15 -9.23
CA GLU A 316 41.02 -0.95 -8.78
C GLU A 316 40.00 -0.49 -9.83
N ALA A 317 40.39 -0.46 -11.12
CA ALA A 317 39.48 -0.12 -12.21
C ALA A 317 38.30 -1.10 -12.31
N GLN A 318 38.54 -2.39 -12.03
CA GLN A 318 37.49 -3.40 -12.00
C GLN A 318 36.55 -3.21 -10.80
N SER A 319 37.08 -2.93 -9.60
CA SER A 319 36.28 -2.61 -8.41
C SER A 319 35.40 -1.38 -8.63
N LEU A 320 35.96 -0.30 -9.20
CA LEU A 320 35.20 0.92 -9.51
C LEU A 320 34.11 0.67 -10.55
N LYS A 321 34.34 -0.23 -11.51
CA LYS A 321 33.33 -0.63 -12.49
C LYS A 321 32.18 -1.39 -11.82
N ASP A 322 32.49 -2.31 -10.91
CA ASP A 322 31.48 -3.06 -10.17
C ASP A 322 30.64 -2.12 -9.28
N GLU A 323 31.28 -1.14 -8.61
CA GLU A 323 30.58 -0.07 -7.87
C GLU A 323 29.66 0.77 -8.79
N MET A 324 30.14 1.13 -9.98
CA MET A 324 29.32 1.86 -10.96
C MET A 324 28.11 1.05 -11.43
N ASP A 325 28.25 -0.26 -11.61
CA ASP A 325 27.14 -1.11 -12.01
C ASP A 325 26.12 -1.30 -10.87
N VAL A 326 26.57 -1.39 -9.61
CA VAL A 326 25.68 -1.33 -8.43
C VAL A 326 24.93 0.00 -8.38
N LEU A 327 25.62 1.12 -8.60
CA LEU A 327 25.00 2.45 -8.61
C LEU A 327 23.99 2.59 -9.75
N ARG A 328 24.28 2.07 -10.96
CA ARG A 328 23.32 2.01 -12.06
C ARG A 328 22.07 1.22 -11.71
N HIS A 329 22.22 0.03 -11.12
CA HIS A 329 21.08 -0.76 -10.68
C HIS A 329 20.23 -0.03 -9.63
N SER A 330 20.89 0.68 -8.70
CA SER A 330 20.21 1.52 -7.71
C SER A 330 19.45 2.69 -8.36
N SER A 331 20.04 3.34 -9.37
CA SER A 331 19.40 4.42 -10.14
C SER A 331 18.19 3.94 -10.93
N ASP A 332 18.26 2.75 -11.53
CA ASP A 332 17.13 2.14 -12.25
C ASP A 332 16.00 1.80 -11.28
N LYS A 333 16.34 1.32 -10.07
CA LYS A 333 15.37 1.07 -9.01
C LYS A 333 14.70 2.37 -8.56
N VAL A 334 15.46 3.45 -8.37
CA VAL A 334 14.91 4.77 -8.05
C VAL A 334 13.96 5.26 -9.14
N SER A 335 14.37 5.18 -10.42
CA SER A 335 13.52 5.57 -11.56
C SER A 335 12.18 4.80 -11.59
N LYS A 336 12.20 3.50 -11.26
CA LYS A 336 10.97 2.69 -11.15
C LYS A 336 10.10 3.13 -9.97
N LEU A 337 10.69 3.40 -8.82
CA LEU A 337 9.98 3.92 -7.64
C LEU A 337 9.35 5.29 -7.95
N GLU A 338 10.07 6.19 -8.60
CA GLU A 338 9.57 7.49 -9.04
C GLU A 338 8.37 7.33 -10.00
N GLY A 339 8.45 6.42 -10.97
CA GLY A 339 7.33 6.10 -11.86
C GLY A 339 6.09 5.59 -11.12
N MET A 340 6.27 4.75 -10.09
CA MET A 340 5.15 4.30 -9.25
C MET A 340 4.57 5.46 -8.43
N VAL A 341 5.40 6.31 -7.83
CA VAL A 341 4.96 7.49 -7.09
C VAL A 341 4.14 8.42 -7.99
N GLU A 342 4.58 8.66 -9.22
CA GLU A 342 3.84 9.49 -10.18
C GLU A 342 2.49 8.86 -10.55
N SER A 343 2.44 7.53 -10.73
CA SER A 343 1.18 6.81 -10.94
C SER A 343 0.22 6.92 -9.74
N TYR A 344 0.74 6.91 -8.52
CA TYR A 344 -0.06 7.09 -7.31
C TYR A 344 -0.55 8.52 -7.13
N LYS A 345 0.28 9.53 -7.47
CA LYS A 345 -0.15 10.93 -7.50
C LYS A 345 -1.33 11.13 -8.45
N LYS A 346 -1.23 10.59 -9.67
CA LYS A 346 -2.32 10.66 -10.65
C LYS A 346 -3.61 10.01 -10.13
N LYS A 347 -3.52 8.83 -9.51
CA LYS A 347 -4.68 8.17 -8.85
C LYS A 347 -5.28 9.04 -7.73
N LEU A 348 -4.44 9.77 -7.00
CA LEU A 348 -4.85 10.69 -5.94
C LEU A 348 -5.58 11.93 -6.50
N GLU A 349 -5.12 12.47 -7.62
CA GLU A 349 -5.79 13.53 -8.36
C GLU A 349 -7.16 13.06 -8.87
N ASP A 350 -7.23 11.88 -9.49
CA ASP A 350 -8.48 11.26 -9.96
C ASP A 350 -9.48 11.04 -8.80
N LEU A 351 -8.99 10.61 -7.63
CA LEU A 351 -9.80 10.52 -6.40
C LEU A 351 -10.28 11.89 -5.92
N GLY A 352 -9.46 12.93 -6.06
CA GLY A 352 -9.83 14.31 -5.77
C GLY A 352 -10.97 14.80 -6.67
N ASP A 353 -10.90 14.51 -7.97
CA ASP A 353 -11.95 14.84 -8.93
C ASP A 353 -13.23 14.05 -8.69
N LEU A 354 -13.12 12.76 -8.38
CA LEU A 354 -14.28 11.95 -8.02
C LEU A 354 -14.97 12.48 -6.76
N ARG A 355 -14.21 12.91 -5.74
CA ARG A 355 -14.78 13.58 -4.54
C ARG A 355 -15.49 14.88 -4.89
N ARG A 356 -14.96 15.71 -5.79
CA ARG A 356 -15.65 16.92 -6.28
C ARG A 356 -16.93 16.57 -7.01
N GLN A 357 -16.92 15.52 -7.84
CA GLN A 357 -18.10 15.07 -8.56
C GLN A 357 -19.19 14.55 -7.60
N VAL A 358 -18.81 13.78 -6.58
CA VAL A 358 -19.72 13.34 -5.52
C VAL A 358 -20.35 14.54 -4.81
N LYS A 359 -19.53 15.52 -4.40
CA LYS A 359 -20.05 16.74 -3.75
C LYS A 359 -21.02 17.52 -4.64
N LEU A 360 -20.73 17.65 -5.94
CA LEU A 360 -21.64 18.28 -6.91
C LEU A 360 -22.96 17.50 -7.06
N LEU A 361 -22.92 16.17 -7.02
CA LEU A 361 -24.12 15.34 -7.08
C LEU A 361 -24.93 15.44 -5.78
N GLU A 362 -24.29 15.49 -4.63
CA GLU A 362 -24.93 15.73 -3.33
C GLU A 362 -25.61 17.11 -3.30
N GLU A 363 -24.92 18.17 -3.74
CA GLU A 363 -25.49 19.51 -3.87
C GLU A 363 -26.71 19.51 -4.81
N LYS A 364 -26.63 18.87 -5.98
CA LYS A 364 -27.79 18.72 -6.87
C LYS A 364 -28.94 17.95 -6.23
N ASN A 365 -28.66 16.89 -5.49
CA ASN A 365 -29.68 16.08 -4.82
C ASN A 365 -30.38 16.88 -3.71
N THR A 366 -29.62 17.63 -2.90
CA THR A 366 -30.22 18.55 -1.90
C THR A 366 -31.10 19.62 -2.55
N LEU A 367 -30.70 20.13 -3.72
CA LEU A 367 -31.48 21.12 -4.46
C LEU A 367 -32.77 20.51 -5.04
N TYR A 368 -32.72 19.27 -5.54
CA TYR A 368 -33.91 18.53 -5.93
C TYR A 368 -34.84 18.26 -4.75
N MET A 369 -34.31 17.86 -3.60
CA MET A 369 -35.09 17.66 -2.38
C MET A 369 -35.78 18.95 -1.93
N GLN A 370 -35.06 20.08 -1.91
CA GLN A 370 -35.64 21.39 -1.60
C GLN A 370 -36.76 21.78 -2.59
N ASN A 371 -36.55 21.53 -3.89
CA ASN A 371 -37.56 21.78 -4.90
C ASN A 371 -38.80 20.90 -4.72
N THR A 372 -38.62 19.62 -4.39
CA THR A 372 -39.74 18.71 -4.08
C THR A 372 -40.53 19.19 -2.87
N VAL A 373 -39.87 19.59 -1.78
CA VAL A 373 -40.54 20.14 -0.59
C VAL A 373 -41.32 21.42 -0.93
N SER A 374 -40.73 22.32 -1.73
CA SER A 374 -41.43 23.53 -2.21
C SER A 374 -42.68 23.19 -3.03
N LEU A 375 -42.58 22.23 -3.95
CA LEU A 375 -43.72 21.75 -4.74
C LEU A 375 -44.79 21.08 -3.87
N GLU A 376 -44.41 20.33 -2.84
CA GLU A 376 -45.34 19.74 -1.87
C GLU A 376 -46.07 20.83 -1.04
N GLU A 377 -45.38 21.89 -0.65
CA GLU A 377 -46.00 23.05 0.01
C GLU A 377 -46.99 23.76 -0.91
N GLU A 378 -46.63 24.00 -2.17
CA GLU A 378 -47.54 24.58 -3.16
C GLU A 378 -48.74 23.67 -3.43
N LEU A 379 -48.55 22.35 -3.49
CA LEU A 379 -49.64 21.37 -3.59
C LEU A 379 -50.57 21.45 -2.36
N ARG A 380 -50.01 21.59 -1.15
CA ARG A 380 -50.79 21.73 0.08
C ARG A 380 -51.61 23.02 0.08
N LYS A 381 -51.05 24.14 -0.39
CA LYS A 381 -51.77 25.41 -0.58
C LYS A 381 -52.90 25.25 -1.61
N ALA A 382 -52.61 24.64 -2.77
CA ALA A 382 -53.58 24.38 -3.81
C ALA A 382 -54.74 23.49 -3.31
N ASN A 383 -54.44 22.46 -2.52
CA ASN A 383 -55.45 21.59 -1.90
C ASN A 383 -56.31 22.35 -0.88
N THR A 384 -55.72 23.26 -0.10
CA THR A 384 -56.46 24.12 0.83
C THR A 384 -57.40 25.07 0.08
N ALA A 385 -56.91 25.71 -0.99
CA ALA A 385 -57.71 26.57 -1.86
C ALA A 385 -58.84 25.79 -2.56
N LYS A 386 -58.58 24.54 -3.00
CA LYS A 386 -59.60 23.65 -3.55
C LYS A 386 -60.68 23.31 -2.51
N GLY A 387 -60.29 23.05 -1.25
CA GLY A 387 -61.24 22.87 -0.15
C GLY A 387 -62.14 24.10 0.05
N GLN A 388 -61.55 25.30 0.02
CA GLN A 388 -62.30 26.56 0.10
C GLN A 388 -63.26 26.73 -1.10
N LEU A 389 -62.82 26.41 -2.31
CA LEU A 389 -63.66 26.45 -3.52
C LEU A 389 -64.87 25.52 -3.39
N GLU A 390 -64.69 24.29 -2.88
CA GLU A 390 -65.80 23.36 -2.66
C GLU A 390 -66.77 23.84 -1.58
N THR A 391 -66.29 24.50 -0.52
CA THR A 391 -67.19 25.17 0.43
C THR A 391 -67.98 26.31 -0.21
N TYR A 392 -67.35 27.14 -1.04
CA TYR A 392 -68.05 28.21 -1.76
C TYR A 392 -69.06 27.66 -2.76
N LYS A 393 -68.74 26.60 -3.51
CA LYS A 393 -69.70 25.92 -4.38
C LYS A 393 -70.92 25.42 -3.60
N ARG A 394 -70.70 24.81 -2.43
CA ARG A 394 -71.79 24.35 -1.57
C ARG A 394 -72.68 25.51 -1.10
N GLN A 395 -72.07 26.63 -0.70
CA GLN A 395 -72.80 27.85 -0.34
C GLN A 395 -73.60 28.42 -1.52
N VAL A 396 -73.03 28.43 -2.73
CA VAL A 396 -73.73 28.86 -3.95
C VAL A 396 -74.96 27.99 -4.22
N VAL A 397 -74.83 26.66 -4.10
CA VAL A 397 -75.96 25.73 -4.26
C VAL A 397 -77.02 25.95 -3.19
N GLU A 398 -76.63 26.16 -1.93
CA GLU A 398 -77.56 26.48 -0.83
C GLU A 398 -78.31 27.80 -1.10
N LEU A 399 -77.61 28.84 -1.55
CA LEU A 399 -78.21 30.12 -1.91
C LEU A 399 -79.14 30.00 -3.12
N GLN A 400 -78.77 29.20 -4.13
CA GLN A 400 -79.65 28.90 -5.27
C GLN A 400 -80.91 28.15 -4.83
N ASN A 401 -80.79 27.18 -3.92
CA ASN A 401 -81.95 26.47 -3.36
C ASN A 401 -82.86 27.43 -2.60
N ARG A 402 -82.30 28.28 -1.72
CA ARG A 402 -83.06 29.33 -1.01
C ARG A 402 -83.74 30.30 -1.97
N LEU A 403 -83.03 30.75 -3.01
CA LEU A 403 -83.60 31.61 -4.04
C LEU A 403 -84.77 30.91 -4.76
N SER A 404 -84.64 29.62 -5.07
CA SER A 404 -85.72 28.84 -5.68
C SER A 404 -86.93 28.68 -4.75
N GLU A 405 -86.71 28.56 -3.44
CA GLU A 405 -87.76 28.47 -2.43
C GLU A 405 -88.50 29.80 -2.27
N GLU A 406 -87.77 30.92 -2.21
CA GLU A 406 -88.36 32.25 -2.17
C GLU A 406 -89.09 32.59 -3.48
N SER A 407 -88.56 32.18 -4.63
CA SER A 407 -89.28 32.27 -5.91
C SER A 407 -90.60 31.50 -5.87
N LYS A 408 -90.59 30.23 -5.40
CA LYS A 408 -91.82 29.44 -5.26
C LYS A 408 -92.81 30.05 -4.28
N LYS A 409 -92.34 30.71 -3.21
CA LYS A 409 -93.21 31.44 -2.28
C LYS A 409 -93.81 32.67 -2.94
N ALA A 410 -93.00 33.46 -3.65
CA ALA A 410 -93.47 34.60 -4.41
C ALA A 410 -94.55 34.18 -5.43
N ASP A 411 -94.34 33.11 -6.19
CA ASP A 411 -95.31 32.57 -7.14
C ASP A 411 -96.64 32.17 -6.45
N LYS A 412 -96.55 31.53 -5.27
CA LYS A 412 -97.74 31.17 -4.46
C LYS A 412 -98.51 32.41 -4.01
N MET A 413 -97.80 33.42 -3.49
CA MET A 413 -98.42 34.67 -3.04
C MET A 413 -99.02 35.44 -4.21
N GLU A 414 -98.40 35.42 -5.39
CA GLU A 414 -98.96 36.02 -6.60
C GLU A 414 -100.24 35.30 -7.05
N PHE A 415 -100.26 33.97 -6.99
CA PHE A 415 -101.46 33.18 -7.27
C PHE A 415 -102.59 33.48 -6.28
N GLU A 416 -102.30 33.51 -4.98
CA GLU A 416 -103.28 33.88 -3.95
C GLU A 416 -103.80 35.30 -4.13
N TYR A 417 -102.92 36.25 -4.47
CA TYR A 417 -103.28 37.63 -4.79
C TYR A 417 -104.20 37.70 -6.01
N LYS A 418 -103.88 36.99 -7.12
CA LYS A 418 -104.76 36.91 -8.30
C LYS A 418 -106.12 36.33 -7.95
N ARG A 419 -106.18 35.23 -7.19
CA ARG A 419 -107.44 34.61 -6.74
C ARG A 419 -108.27 35.57 -5.87
N LEU A 420 -107.63 36.28 -4.94
CA LEU A 420 -108.28 37.27 -4.10
C LEU A 420 -108.79 38.46 -4.93
N LYS A 421 -107.99 38.93 -5.89
CA LYS A 421 -108.38 39.99 -6.81
C LYS A 421 -109.58 39.60 -7.67
N GLU A 422 -109.59 38.40 -8.24
CA GLU A 422 -110.74 37.87 -8.98
C GLU A 422 -111.99 37.79 -8.10
N LYS A 423 -111.84 37.40 -6.83
CA LYS A 423 -112.94 37.39 -5.87
C LYS A 423 -113.45 38.79 -5.58
N VAL A 424 -112.56 39.77 -5.36
CA VAL A 424 -112.92 41.18 -5.19
C VAL A 424 -113.63 41.71 -6.44
N ASP A 425 -113.12 41.44 -7.63
CA ASP A 425 -113.72 41.85 -8.91
C ASP A 425 -115.12 41.22 -9.09
N SER A 426 -115.31 39.96 -8.70
CA SER A 426 -116.62 39.29 -8.73
C SER A 426 -117.63 39.91 -7.77
N LEU A 427 -117.21 40.20 -6.54
CA LEU A 427 -118.04 40.89 -5.53
C LEU A 427 -118.34 42.33 -5.96
N GLN A 428 -117.39 43.01 -6.61
CA GLN A 428 -117.59 44.35 -7.14
C GLN A 428 -118.62 44.34 -8.27
N LYS A 429 -118.56 43.36 -9.20
CA LYS A 429 -119.60 43.14 -10.22
C LYS A 429 -120.97 42.84 -9.62
N GLU A 430 -121.03 42.01 -8.58
CA GLU A 430 -122.28 41.69 -7.87
C GLU A 430 -122.86 42.93 -7.16
N LYS A 431 -122.00 43.69 -6.47
CA LYS A 431 -122.37 44.97 -5.86
C LYS A 431 -122.89 45.97 -6.89
N ASP A 432 -122.23 46.08 -8.04
CA ASP A 432 -122.67 46.98 -9.12
C ASP A 432 -124.00 46.51 -9.73
N ARG A 433 -124.20 45.19 -9.89
CA ARG A 433 -125.51 44.62 -10.27
C ARG A 433 -126.61 44.95 -9.24
N LEU A 434 -126.36 44.72 -7.95
CA LEU A 434 -127.32 45.07 -6.89
C LEU A 434 -127.58 46.58 -6.85
N ARG A 435 -126.57 47.42 -7.14
CA ARG A 435 -126.76 48.86 -7.28
C ARG A 435 -127.69 49.19 -8.44
N THR A 436 -127.52 48.56 -9.60
CA THR A 436 -128.41 48.75 -10.76
C THR A 436 -129.82 48.24 -10.48
N GLU A 437 -129.99 47.08 -9.84
CA GLU A 437 -131.30 46.56 -9.44
C GLU A 437 -131.99 47.49 -8.43
N ARG A 438 -131.22 48.04 -7.47
CA ARG A 438 -131.72 49.06 -6.54
C ARG A 438 -132.10 50.35 -7.24
N ASP A 439 -131.32 50.80 -8.22
CA ASP A 439 -131.63 51.99 -9.01
C ASP A 439 -132.88 51.79 -9.87
N SER A 440 -133.03 50.64 -10.55
CA SER A 440 -134.26 50.32 -11.28
C SER A 440 -135.47 50.19 -10.35
N LEU A 441 -135.32 49.61 -9.16
CA LEU A 441 -136.41 49.57 -8.18
C LEU A 441 -136.77 50.96 -7.68
N LYS A 442 -135.79 51.84 -7.45
CA LYS A 442 -136.06 53.25 -7.13
C LYS A 442 -136.83 53.95 -8.25
N GLU A 443 -136.43 53.74 -9.50
CA GLU A 443 -137.12 54.26 -10.68
C GLU A 443 -138.57 53.73 -10.73
N THR A 444 -138.81 52.43 -10.54
CA THR A 444 -140.19 51.90 -10.48
C THR A 444 -141.01 52.44 -9.30
N ILE A 445 -140.40 52.71 -8.15
CA ILE A 445 -141.08 53.35 -7.01
C ILE A 445 -141.42 54.81 -7.34
N GLU A 446 -140.53 55.52 -8.01
CA GLU A 446 -140.77 56.89 -8.49
C GLU A 446 -141.87 56.92 -9.55
N GLU A 447 -141.90 55.97 -10.49
CA GLU A 447 -142.98 55.78 -11.46
C GLU A 447 -144.32 55.48 -10.77
N LEU A 448 -144.35 54.57 -9.79
CA LEU A 448 -145.55 54.25 -9.01
C LEU A 448 -146.02 55.43 -8.16
N ARG A 449 -145.11 56.24 -7.62
CA ARG A 449 -145.45 57.51 -6.96
C ARG A 449 -146.02 58.53 -7.94
N CYS A 450 -145.52 58.58 -9.17
CA CYS A 450 -146.11 59.38 -10.25
C CYS A 450 -147.53 58.90 -10.61
N VAL A 451 -147.76 57.58 -10.65
CA VAL A 451 -149.09 56.99 -10.92
C VAL A 451 -150.06 57.24 -9.75
N GLN A 452 -149.60 57.10 -8.49
CA GLN A 452 -150.41 57.45 -7.30
C GLN A 452 -150.68 58.96 -7.19
N ALA A 453 -149.76 59.82 -7.65
CA ALA A 453 -150.01 61.24 -7.79
C ALA A 453 -151.04 61.53 -8.91
N GLN A 454 -151.16 60.65 -9.91
CA GLN A 454 -152.13 60.74 -11.01
C GLN A 454 -153.54 60.23 -10.64
N GLU A 455 -153.67 59.25 -9.74
CA GLU A 455 -154.98 58.69 -9.32
C GLU A 455 -155.66 59.48 -8.17
N GLY A 456 -154.98 60.45 -7.55
CA GLY A 456 -155.51 61.20 -6.41
C GLY A 456 -156.37 62.43 -6.72
N GLN A 457 -156.43 62.92 -7.97
CA GLN A 457 -157.09 64.21 -8.27
C GLN A 457 -157.73 64.23 -9.67
N LEU A 458 -158.97 63.73 -9.75
CA LEU A 458 -159.94 64.10 -10.78
C LEU A 458 -161.21 64.66 -10.11
N THR A 459 -161.18 65.93 -9.72
CA THR A 459 -162.35 66.82 -9.70
C THR A 459 -161.91 68.28 -9.85
N ALA A 460 -162.42 68.91 -10.92
CA ALA A 460 -162.34 70.32 -11.32
C ALA A 460 -160.94 70.83 -11.72
N GLY A 461 -160.67 71.38 -12.89
CA GLY A 461 -161.52 71.82 -14.00
C GLY A 461 -160.77 72.94 -14.74
N LEU A 462 -160.75 72.86 -16.08
CA LEU A 462 -160.74 73.99 -17.03
C LEU A 462 -159.65 75.10 -16.95
N VAL A 463 -158.95 75.23 -18.09
CA VAL A 463 -158.35 76.45 -18.70
C VAL A 463 -156.86 76.72 -18.41
N PRO A 464 -156.06 77.11 -19.45
CA PRO A 464 -154.60 77.09 -19.43
C PRO A 464 -154.01 78.47 -19.17
N LEU A 465 -152.97 78.59 -18.34
CA LEU A 465 -152.00 79.70 -18.34
C LEU A 465 -151.02 79.53 -17.16
N GLY A 466 -149.74 79.85 -17.40
CA GLY A 466 -148.99 80.68 -16.46
C GLY A 466 -147.70 80.11 -15.87
N SER A 467 -146.60 80.79 -16.23
CA SER A 467 -145.26 80.82 -15.60
C SER A 467 -144.36 79.62 -15.90
N SER A 468 -143.08 79.75 -16.23
CA SER A 468 -142.15 80.89 -16.32
C SER A 468 -140.94 80.32 -17.10
N GLU A 469 -140.57 80.96 -18.21
CA GLU A 469 -139.28 81.68 -18.41
C GLU A 469 -138.04 80.77 -18.33
N ALA A 470 -137.07 80.80 -19.23
CA ALA A 470 -136.72 81.70 -20.35
C ALA A 470 -135.77 80.90 -21.27
N SER A 471 -135.92 80.91 -22.60
CA SER A 471 -135.47 81.95 -23.57
C SER A 471 -133.94 82.12 -23.61
N ASP A 472 -133.26 82.34 -24.74
CA ASP A 472 -133.64 82.60 -26.16
C ASP A 472 -132.33 82.58 -26.97
N LEU A 473 -132.20 81.92 -28.13
CA LEU A 473 -132.42 82.41 -29.51
C LEU A 473 -132.28 83.92 -29.82
N LEU A 474 -131.27 84.23 -30.64
CA LEU A 474 -131.33 85.06 -31.85
C LEU A 474 -131.97 86.47 -31.79
N ALA A 475 -131.16 87.55 -31.81
CA ALA A 475 -131.34 88.73 -32.68
C ALA A 475 -130.26 89.82 -32.49
N THR A 476 -129.68 90.22 -33.63
CA THR A 476 -129.34 91.58 -34.08
C THR A 476 -129.45 92.78 -33.11
N GLU A 477 -128.44 93.65 -33.22
CA GLU A 477 -128.52 95.11 -32.99
C GLU A 477 -129.01 95.58 -31.61
N ILE A 478 -128.04 95.88 -30.75
CA ILE A 478 -127.81 97.17 -30.06
C ILE A 478 -126.78 96.86 -28.96
N VAL A 479 -125.51 97.19 -29.21
CA VAL A 479 -124.43 97.02 -28.24
C VAL A 479 -124.33 98.31 -27.41
N THR A 480 -124.89 98.25 -26.21
CA THR A 480 -124.53 99.14 -25.10
C THR A 480 -123.16 98.70 -24.50
N PRO A 481 -122.38 99.63 -23.94
CA PRO A 481 -121.00 99.40 -23.51
C PRO A 481 -120.80 98.29 -22.46
N GLU A 482 -121.84 97.91 -21.71
CA GLU A 482 -121.76 96.86 -20.67
C GLU A 482 -121.60 95.44 -21.24
N ILE A 483 -122.11 95.17 -22.45
CA ILE A 483 -122.00 93.85 -23.10
C ILE A 483 -120.59 93.65 -23.70
N ARG A 484 -119.92 94.73 -24.14
CA ARG A 484 -118.50 94.68 -24.55
C ARG A 484 -117.60 94.23 -23.40
N GLU A 485 -117.85 94.70 -22.18
CA GLU A 485 -117.03 94.30 -21.03
C GLU A 485 -117.21 92.82 -20.69
N ARG A 486 -118.43 92.29 -20.77
CA ARG A 486 -118.70 90.86 -20.53
C ARG A 486 -118.15 89.96 -21.63
N LEU A 487 -118.18 90.42 -22.89
CA LEU A 487 -117.53 89.72 -24.01
C LEU A 487 -116.01 89.72 -23.87
N ILE A 488 -115.40 90.83 -23.45
CA ILE A 488 -113.95 90.91 -23.19
C ILE A 488 -113.57 89.98 -22.03
N ARG A 489 -114.37 89.91 -20.96
CA ARG A 489 -114.12 88.96 -19.85
C ARG A 489 -114.24 87.51 -20.30
N LEU A 490 -115.28 87.15 -21.07
CA LEU A 490 -115.45 85.79 -21.59
C LEU A 490 -114.41 85.42 -22.67
N GLN A 491 -113.93 86.39 -23.46
CA GLN A 491 -112.81 86.20 -24.38
C GLN A 491 -111.48 86.06 -23.62
N HIS A 492 -111.29 86.77 -22.51
CA HIS A 492 -110.13 86.62 -21.64
C HIS A 492 -110.15 85.26 -20.92
N GLU A 493 -111.31 84.84 -20.43
CA GLU A 493 -111.52 83.52 -19.81
C GLU A 493 -111.30 82.38 -20.82
N ASN A 494 -111.84 82.47 -22.03
CA ASN A 494 -111.55 81.50 -23.09
C ASN A 494 -110.07 81.49 -23.50
N LYS A 495 -109.40 82.65 -23.48
CA LYS A 495 -107.96 82.74 -23.75
C LYS A 495 -107.14 82.09 -22.64
N ILE A 496 -107.53 82.25 -21.37
CA ILE A 496 -106.90 81.59 -20.22
C ILE A 496 -107.14 80.09 -20.27
N LEU A 497 -108.35 79.63 -20.59
CA LEU A 497 -108.66 78.21 -20.72
C LEU A 497 -107.86 77.54 -21.85
N LYS A 498 -107.67 78.21 -22.99
CA LYS A 498 -106.78 77.73 -24.06
C LYS A 498 -105.31 77.64 -23.63
N LEU A 499 -104.80 78.66 -22.92
CA LEU A 499 -103.43 78.65 -22.41
C LEU A 499 -103.20 77.54 -21.36
N ASN A 500 -104.21 77.24 -20.52
CA ASN A 500 -104.13 76.14 -19.56
C ASN A 500 -104.18 74.77 -20.24
N GLN A 501 -104.94 74.64 -21.34
CA GLN A 501 -104.99 73.40 -22.12
C GLN A 501 -103.70 73.18 -22.92
N GLU A 502 -103.14 74.23 -23.53
CA GLU A 502 -101.81 74.20 -24.16
C GLU A 502 -100.69 73.89 -23.14
N GLY A 503 -100.81 74.37 -21.89
CA GLY A 503 -99.90 74.00 -20.80
C GLY A 503 -99.96 72.50 -20.47
N SER A 504 -101.17 71.97 -20.27
CA SER A 504 -101.35 70.52 -19.99
C SER A 504 -100.91 69.63 -21.15
N ASP A 505 -101.11 70.06 -22.40
CA ASP A 505 -100.67 69.30 -23.57
C ASP A 505 -99.15 69.38 -23.75
N ASN A 506 -98.52 70.54 -23.46
CA ASN A 506 -97.06 70.68 -23.44
C ASN A 506 -96.41 69.83 -22.36
N ASP A 507 -96.98 69.77 -21.16
CA ASP A 507 -96.47 68.90 -20.08
C ASP A 507 -96.55 67.42 -20.46
N LYS A 508 -97.62 67.02 -21.17
CA LYS A 508 -97.80 65.66 -21.68
C LYS A 508 -96.83 65.32 -22.81
N ILE A 509 -96.56 66.28 -23.70
CA ILE A 509 -95.56 66.15 -24.77
C ILE A 509 -94.15 66.05 -24.17
N ALA A 510 -93.81 66.87 -23.18
CA ALA A 510 -92.52 66.84 -22.49
C ALA A 510 -92.31 65.50 -21.76
N LEU A 511 -93.35 64.96 -21.10
CA LEU A 511 -93.28 63.65 -20.47
C LEU A 511 -93.10 62.52 -21.49
N LEU A 512 -93.81 62.57 -22.63
CA LEU A 512 -93.65 61.59 -23.70
C LEU A 512 -92.27 61.67 -24.36
N GLN A 513 -91.71 62.88 -24.51
CA GLN A 513 -90.35 63.07 -25.00
C GLN A 513 -89.33 62.50 -24.03
N SER A 514 -89.45 62.76 -22.72
CA SER A 514 -88.58 62.18 -21.70
C SER A 514 -88.65 60.65 -21.67
N LEU A 515 -89.86 60.06 -21.75
CA LEU A 515 -90.03 58.60 -21.79
C LEU A 515 -89.46 57.99 -23.08
N LEU A 516 -89.56 58.70 -24.21
CA LEU A 516 -88.96 58.27 -25.47
C LEU A 516 -87.43 58.36 -25.42
N GLU A 517 -86.89 59.38 -24.78
CA GLU A 517 -85.45 59.59 -24.60
C GLU A 517 -84.86 58.53 -23.65
N ASP A 518 -85.54 58.22 -22.54
CA ASP A 518 -85.19 57.12 -21.63
C ASP A 518 -85.26 55.75 -22.33
N ALA A 519 -86.32 55.51 -23.13
CA ALA A 519 -86.44 54.28 -23.92
C ALA A 519 -85.33 54.15 -24.97
N ASN A 520 -84.95 55.25 -25.63
CA ASN A 520 -83.85 55.28 -26.57
C ASN A 520 -82.49 55.11 -25.89
N SER A 521 -82.27 55.71 -24.71
CA SER A 521 -81.05 55.51 -23.92
C SER A 521 -80.90 54.04 -23.52
N ARG A 522 -81.98 53.43 -23.01
CA ARG A 522 -81.98 52.01 -22.63
C ARG A 522 -81.79 51.09 -23.83
N LYS A 523 -82.34 51.44 -25.00
CA LYS A 523 -82.10 50.71 -26.25
C LYS A 523 -80.63 50.79 -26.66
N ASN A 524 -80.02 51.97 -26.61
CA ASN A 524 -78.61 52.17 -26.96
C ASN A 524 -77.69 51.41 -26.00
N GLU A 525 -77.97 51.42 -24.69
CA GLU A 525 -77.25 50.62 -23.69
C GLU A 525 -77.32 49.12 -24.04
N LEU A 526 -78.51 48.59 -24.29
CA LEU A 526 -78.69 47.19 -24.68
C LEU A 526 -77.99 46.86 -26.00
N GLU A 527 -77.99 47.75 -26.99
CA GLU A 527 -77.24 47.56 -28.25
C GLU A 527 -75.72 47.52 -28.01
N THR A 528 -75.19 48.35 -27.10
CA THR A 528 -73.76 48.32 -26.73
C THR A 528 -73.38 47.07 -25.95
N GLU A 529 -74.22 46.64 -25.00
CA GLU A 529 -74.03 45.38 -24.28
C GLU A 529 -74.10 44.19 -25.24
N ASN A 530 -75.03 44.18 -26.19
CA ASN A 530 -75.16 43.12 -27.18
C ASN A 530 -73.92 43.05 -28.10
N ARG A 531 -73.35 44.21 -28.51
CA ARG A 531 -72.07 44.26 -29.23
C ARG A 531 -70.92 43.68 -28.41
N LEU A 532 -70.80 44.05 -27.13
CA LEU A 532 -69.76 43.53 -26.24
C LEU A 532 -69.89 42.03 -25.98
N VAL A 533 -71.11 41.54 -25.81
CA VAL A 533 -71.40 40.10 -25.66
C VAL A 533 -71.05 39.34 -26.93
N ASN A 534 -71.42 39.86 -28.11
CA ASN A 534 -71.04 39.25 -29.39
C ASN A 534 -69.52 39.25 -29.60
N GLN A 535 -68.81 40.30 -29.17
CA GLN A 535 -67.36 40.34 -29.23
C GLN A 535 -66.72 39.29 -28.31
N ARG A 536 -67.19 39.16 -27.07
CA ARG A 536 -66.75 38.10 -26.15
C ARG A 536 -67.10 36.70 -26.66
N LEU A 537 -68.23 36.56 -27.36
CA LEU A 537 -68.64 35.29 -27.95
C LEU A 537 -67.74 34.91 -29.13
N MET A 538 -67.34 35.87 -29.98
CA MET A 538 -66.35 35.66 -31.03
C MET A 538 -64.95 35.33 -30.47
N GLU A 539 -64.53 36.02 -29.41
CA GLU A 539 -63.27 35.71 -28.71
C GLU A 539 -63.30 34.32 -28.08
N GLY A 540 -64.41 33.96 -27.44
CA GLY A 540 -64.64 32.62 -26.87
C GLY A 540 -64.66 31.53 -27.95
N GLN A 541 -65.32 31.78 -29.08
CA GLN A 541 -65.33 30.87 -30.23
C GLN A 541 -63.94 30.70 -30.82
N SER A 542 -63.16 31.78 -30.97
CA SER A 542 -61.77 31.70 -31.43
C SER A 542 -60.89 30.91 -30.47
N GLN A 543 -61.03 31.10 -29.16
CA GLN A 543 -60.29 30.32 -28.16
C GLN A 543 -60.68 28.84 -28.19
N VAL A 544 -61.96 28.53 -28.40
CA VAL A 544 -62.43 27.14 -28.56
C VAL A 544 -61.91 26.52 -29.85
N GLU A 545 -61.89 27.25 -30.98
CA GLU A 545 -61.32 26.78 -32.24
C GLU A 545 -59.81 26.59 -32.16
N GLU A 546 -59.09 27.45 -31.42
CA GLU A 546 -57.65 27.35 -31.17
C GLU A 546 -57.32 26.18 -30.23
N LEU A 547 -58.15 25.94 -29.22
CA LEU A 547 -58.07 24.76 -28.36
C LEU A 547 -58.44 23.48 -29.11
N GLN A 548 -59.43 23.50 -30.00
CA GLN A 548 -59.76 22.36 -30.87
C GLN A 548 -58.65 22.08 -31.88
N ARG A 549 -58.03 23.11 -32.49
CA ARG A 549 -56.85 22.96 -33.33
C ARG A 549 -55.66 22.41 -32.54
N SER A 550 -55.40 22.94 -31.35
CA SER A 550 -54.33 22.45 -30.47
C SER A 550 -54.56 21.01 -30.01
N LEU A 551 -55.82 20.62 -29.78
CA LEU A 551 -56.19 19.24 -29.41
C LEU A 551 -56.09 18.29 -30.62
N GLN A 552 -56.41 18.77 -31.82
CA GLN A 552 -56.28 18.00 -33.06
C GLN A 552 -54.81 17.85 -33.51
N GLU A 553 -53.96 18.85 -33.27
CA GLU A 553 -52.50 18.77 -33.39
C GLU A 553 -51.85 17.95 -32.26
N GLN A 554 -52.48 17.81 -31.09
CA GLN A 554 -52.09 16.83 -30.08
C GLN A 554 -52.56 15.40 -30.42
N GLY A 555 -53.61 15.24 -31.22
CA GLY A 555 -54.07 13.94 -31.71
C GLY A 555 -53.08 13.26 -32.66
N SER A 556 -52.22 14.01 -33.35
CA SER A 556 -51.10 13.46 -34.14
C SER A 556 -49.85 13.13 -33.30
N LYS A 557 -49.87 13.36 -31.98
CA LYS A 557 -48.80 13.03 -31.01
C LYS A 557 -49.11 11.80 -30.15
N ALA A 558 -50.00 10.91 -30.60
CA ALA A 558 -50.24 9.63 -29.93
C ALA A 558 -48.95 8.78 -29.85
N ASP A 559 -48.05 8.89 -30.83
CA ASP A 559 -46.74 8.20 -30.82
C ASP A 559 -45.77 8.80 -29.79
N ASP A 560 -45.76 10.13 -29.59
CA ASP A 560 -44.91 10.78 -28.59
C ASP A 560 -45.34 10.46 -27.16
N SER A 561 -46.64 10.28 -26.90
CA SER A 561 -47.16 9.87 -25.58
C SER A 561 -46.75 8.43 -25.23
N ILE A 562 -46.71 7.53 -26.22
CA ILE A 562 -46.22 6.15 -26.04
C ILE A 562 -44.71 6.15 -25.81
N ILE A 563 -43.95 6.96 -26.56
CA ILE A 563 -42.50 7.11 -26.38
C ILE A 563 -42.17 7.73 -25.02
N LEU A 564 -42.94 8.73 -24.56
CA LEU A 564 -42.73 9.37 -23.27
C LEU A 564 -43.10 8.44 -22.10
N LYS A 565 -44.17 7.66 -22.24
CA LYS A 565 -44.54 6.64 -21.26
C LYS A 565 -43.50 5.53 -21.18
N LYS A 566 -42.98 5.08 -22.33
CA LYS A 566 -41.87 4.12 -22.39
C LYS A 566 -40.59 4.67 -21.77
N LYS A 567 -40.22 5.93 -22.08
CA LYS A 567 -39.08 6.60 -21.42
C LYS A 567 -39.28 6.76 -19.92
N TYR A 568 -40.50 7.03 -19.46
CA TYR A 568 -40.83 7.13 -18.04
C TYR A 568 -40.72 5.77 -17.33
N GLU A 569 -41.16 4.69 -17.98
CA GLU A 569 -40.97 3.32 -17.52
C GLU A 569 -39.48 2.94 -17.48
N ASP A 570 -38.71 3.24 -18.54
CA ASP A 570 -37.25 3.02 -18.58
C ASP A 570 -36.51 3.82 -17.50
N HIS A 571 -36.95 5.05 -17.21
CA HIS A 571 -36.38 5.88 -16.14
C HIS A 571 -36.73 5.34 -14.75
N LEU A 572 -37.94 4.81 -14.54
CA LEU A 572 -38.33 4.15 -13.30
C LEU A 572 -37.54 2.85 -13.07
N GLU A 573 -37.28 2.08 -14.13
CA GLU A 573 -36.48 0.86 -14.05
C GLU A 573 -35.02 1.17 -13.71
N LYS A 574 -34.42 2.15 -14.39
CA LYS A 574 -33.07 2.65 -14.05
C LYS A 574 -33.00 3.20 -12.62
N LEU A 575 -34.06 3.87 -12.15
CA LEU A 575 -34.10 4.36 -10.77
C LEU A 575 -34.12 3.19 -9.77
N ARG A 576 -34.84 2.11 -10.07
CA ARG A 576 -34.85 0.89 -9.25
C ARG A 576 -33.50 0.17 -9.28
N GLU A 577 -32.87 0.09 -10.44
CA GLU A 577 -31.52 -0.50 -10.58
C GLU A 577 -30.49 0.28 -9.76
N VAL A 578 -30.46 1.60 -9.91
CA VAL A 578 -29.57 2.47 -9.12
C VAL A 578 -29.89 2.38 -7.63
N ASN A 579 -31.16 2.33 -7.24
CA ASN A 579 -31.53 2.17 -5.85
C ASN A 579 -31.10 0.81 -5.28
N ASN A 580 -31.23 -0.27 -6.05
CA ASN A 580 -30.74 -1.60 -5.66
C ASN A 580 -29.20 -1.64 -5.58
N GLU A 581 -28.49 -0.99 -6.51
CA GLU A 581 -27.04 -0.86 -6.44
C GLU A 581 -26.57 -0.03 -5.24
N LEU A 582 -27.28 1.06 -4.95
CA LEU A 582 -27.02 1.90 -3.77
C LEU A 582 -27.25 1.10 -2.48
N GLN A 583 -28.30 0.29 -2.43
CA GLN A 583 -28.60 -0.57 -1.27
C GLN A 583 -27.52 -1.65 -1.09
N LYS A 584 -27.06 -2.28 -2.18
CA LYS A 584 -25.93 -3.23 -2.16
C LYS A 584 -24.63 -2.56 -1.70
N LYS A 585 -24.33 -1.36 -2.20
CA LYS A 585 -23.15 -0.59 -1.78
C LYS A 585 -23.24 -0.15 -0.33
N SER A 586 -24.43 0.24 0.15
CA SER A 586 -24.65 0.61 1.55
C SER A 586 -24.44 -0.60 2.47
N ALA A 587 -25.01 -1.76 2.14
CA ALA A 587 -24.79 -3.00 2.89
C ALA A 587 -23.31 -3.45 2.88
N TYR A 588 -22.60 -3.22 1.77
CA TYR A 588 -21.17 -3.50 1.69
C TYR A 588 -20.33 -2.54 2.55
N ILE A 589 -20.70 -1.26 2.62
CA ILE A 589 -20.06 -0.29 3.52
C ILE A 589 -20.32 -0.67 4.98
N GLU A 590 -21.54 -1.07 5.31
CA GLU A 590 -21.94 -1.51 6.66
C GLU A 590 -21.19 -2.78 7.10
N ASP A 591 -20.84 -3.69 6.17
CA ASP A 591 -19.98 -4.86 6.45
C ASP A 591 -18.48 -4.49 6.61
N LEU A 592 -18.03 -3.41 5.97
CA LEU A 592 -16.64 -2.93 6.05
C LEU A 592 -16.37 -2.04 7.28
N GLU A 593 -17.37 -1.34 7.79
CA GLU A 593 -17.27 -0.48 8.97
C GLU A 593 -16.74 -1.21 10.23
N PRO A 594 -17.22 -2.42 10.61
CA PRO A 594 -16.66 -3.15 11.74
C PRO A 594 -15.21 -3.59 11.49
N LYS A 595 -14.86 -3.96 10.26
CA LYS A 595 -13.47 -4.34 9.89
C LYS A 595 -12.52 -3.15 9.99
N TYR A 596 -12.96 -1.97 9.58
CA TYR A 596 -12.19 -0.74 9.72
C TYR A 596 -12.00 -0.36 11.19
N ASN A 597 -13.06 -0.45 12.01
CA ASN A 597 -12.98 -0.17 13.44
C ASN A 597 -12.04 -1.14 14.19
N LEU A 598 -12.09 -2.44 13.85
CA LEU A 598 -11.15 -3.45 14.36
C LEU A 598 -9.70 -3.16 13.93
N SER A 599 -9.49 -2.79 12.67
CA SER A 599 -8.17 -2.39 12.18
C SER A 599 -7.65 -1.13 12.88
N SER A 600 -8.52 -0.15 13.16
CA SER A 600 -8.14 1.07 13.88
C SER A 600 -7.75 0.77 15.32
N GLN A 601 -8.51 -0.06 16.03
CA GLN A 601 -8.17 -0.50 17.38
C GLN A 601 -6.84 -1.24 17.42
N LYS A 602 -6.56 -2.08 16.43
CA LYS A 602 -5.29 -2.79 16.32
C LYS A 602 -4.10 -1.87 16.06
N VAL A 603 -4.30 -0.80 15.30
CA VAL A 603 -3.28 0.25 15.12
C VAL A 603 -3.02 0.96 16.46
N ASP A 604 -4.07 1.33 17.20
CA ASP A 604 -3.93 1.96 18.51
C ASP A 604 -3.18 1.06 19.51
N GLU A 605 -3.48 -0.25 19.53
CA GLU A 605 -2.77 -1.24 20.35
C GLU A 605 -1.29 -1.39 19.97
N LEU A 606 -0.98 -1.39 18.67
CA LEU A 606 0.40 -1.44 18.18
C LEU A 606 1.17 -0.15 18.49
N GLU A 607 0.52 1.01 18.39
CA GLU A 607 1.10 2.29 18.79
C GLU A 607 1.40 2.32 20.30
N GLU A 608 0.51 1.80 21.14
CA GLU A 608 0.74 1.69 22.58
C GLU A 608 1.87 0.70 22.91
N ALA A 609 1.94 -0.44 22.21
CA ALA A 609 3.02 -1.40 22.35
C ALA A 609 4.38 -0.82 21.91
N LEU A 610 4.40 -0.05 20.82
CA LEU A 610 5.60 0.64 20.35
C LEU A 610 6.07 1.68 21.38
N LYS A 611 5.15 2.48 21.90
CA LYS A 611 5.44 3.48 22.95
C LYS A 611 5.99 2.82 24.21
N LYS A 612 5.48 1.65 24.59
CA LYS A 612 6.01 0.86 25.71
C LYS A 612 7.43 0.36 25.42
N LYS A 613 7.70 -0.12 24.20
CA LYS A 613 9.05 -0.56 23.79
C LYS A 613 10.05 0.59 23.77
N ASP A 614 9.64 1.78 23.34
CA ASP A 614 10.49 2.98 23.39
C ASP A 614 10.84 3.36 24.84
N GLU A 615 9.89 3.23 25.76
CA GLU A 615 10.14 3.49 27.18
C GLU A 615 11.07 2.43 27.79
N ASP A 616 10.88 1.15 27.45
CA ASP A 616 11.79 0.07 27.85
C ASP A 616 13.21 0.31 27.29
N MET A 617 13.32 0.78 26.05
CA MET A 617 14.60 1.12 25.41
C MET A 617 15.30 2.26 26.12
N LYS A 618 14.59 3.34 26.47
CA LYS A 618 15.14 4.44 27.29
C LYS A 618 15.62 3.96 28.65
N GLN A 619 14.86 3.10 29.32
CA GLN A 619 15.28 2.52 30.60
C GLN A 619 16.56 1.68 30.44
N MET A 620 16.68 0.94 29.34
CA MET A 620 17.90 0.19 29.02
C MET A 620 19.08 1.11 28.73
N GLU A 621 18.90 2.19 27.97
CA GLU A 621 19.92 3.20 27.72
C GLU A 621 20.41 3.86 29.02
N GLU A 622 19.50 4.20 29.94
CA GLU A 622 19.87 4.73 31.25
C GLU A 622 20.67 3.72 32.08
N ARG A 623 20.31 2.43 32.03
CA ARG A 623 21.07 1.36 32.69
C ARG A 623 22.46 1.22 32.08
N TYR A 624 22.58 1.22 30.75
CA TYR A 624 23.87 1.20 30.05
C TYR A 624 24.73 2.42 30.41
N LYS A 625 24.13 3.62 30.47
CA LYS A 625 24.81 4.83 30.90
C LYS A 625 25.35 4.72 32.33
N LYS A 626 24.58 4.13 33.26
CA LYS A 626 25.02 3.86 34.64
C LYS A 626 26.16 2.84 34.68
N TYR A 627 26.13 1.79 33.87
CA TYR A 627 27.24 0.83 33.78
C TYR A 627 28.50 1.45 33.20
N LEU A 628 28.37 2.28 32.15
CA LEU A 628 29.47 3.06 31.58
C LEU A 628 30.08 4.01 32.60
N GLU A 629 29.28 4.74 33.38
CA GLU A 629 29.81 5.62 34.43
C GLU A 629 30.48 4.84 35.57
N LYS A 630 29.96 3.67 35.95
CA LYS A 630 30.64 2.76 36.89
C LYS A 630 31.98 2.27 36.32
N ALA A 631 32.02 1.85 35.07
CA ALA A 631 33.26 1.43 34.40
C ALA A 631 34.28 2.58 34.35
N LYS A 632 33.86 3.79 33.97
CA LYS A 632 34.70 5.01 34.01
C LYS A 632 35.19 5.33 35.42
N SER A 633 34.37 5.11 36.46
CA SER A 633 34.79 5.29 37.85
C SER A 633 35.84 4.27 38.26
N VAL A 634 35.66 3.00 37.89
CA VAL A 634 36.62 1.91 38.17
C VAL A 634 37.95 2.17 37.45
N ILE A 635 37.89 2.59 36.18
CA ILE A 635 39.08 3.00 35.41
C ILE A 635 39.79 4.17 36.09
N ARG A 636 39.05 5.20 36.56
CA ARG A 636 39.64 6.31 37.34
C ARG A 636 40.33 5.84 38.62
N THR A 637 39.77 4.87 39.33
CA THR A 637 40.39 4.31 40.54
C THR A 637 41.58 3.39 40.25
N LEU A 638 41.64 2.82 39.04
CA LEU A 638 42.75 1.98 38.56
C LEU A 638 43.82 2.77 37.80
N ASP A 639 43.59 4.06 37.49
CA ASP A 639 44.54 4.93 36.81
C ASP A 639 45.78 5.15 37.71
N PRO A 640 46.98 4.71 37.28
CA PRO A 640 48.20 4.76 38.09
C PRO A 640 48.60 6.18 38.54
N LYS A 641 48.04 7.22 37.92
CA LYS A 641 48.32 8.62 38.30
C LYS A 641 47.65 9.08 39.59
N GLN A 642 46.63 8.36 40.10
CA GLN A 642 45.91 8.75 41.33
C GLN A 642 46.15 7.83 42.53
N ASN A 643 46.82 6.68 42.37
CA ASN A 643 47.02 5.71 43.45
C ASN A 643 48.46 5.80 44.01
N GLN A 644 48.66 6.50 45.12
CA GLN A 644 49.98 6.73 45.77
C GLN A 644 50.63 5.48 46.41
N GLY A 645 50.12 4.27 46.14
CA GLY A 645 50.59 3.02 46.75
C GLY A 645 51.75 2.32 46.04
N SER A 646 52.06 2.66 44.78
CA SER A 646 53.09 1.99 43.95
C SER A 646 54.29 2.88 43.60
N ALA A 647 54.42 4.05 44.22
CA ALA A 647 55.46 5.04 43.92
C ALA A 647 56.91 4.66 44.32
N PRO A 648 57.21 3.89 45.40
CA PRO A 648 58.61 3.68 45.82
C PRO A 648 59.38 2.74 44.90
N GLU A 649 58.73 1.67 44.42
CA GLU A 649 59.39 0.61 43.66
C GLU A 649 59.64 1.03 42.20
N VAL A 650 58.68 1.75 41.61
CA VAL A 650 58.84 2.34 40.26
C VAL A 650 59.91 3.43 40.27
N GLN A 651 60.02 4.21 41.35
CA GLN A 651 61.08 5.22 41.46
C GLN A 651 62.46 4.60 41.68
N ALA A 652 62.56 3.52 42.45
CA ALA A 652 63.80 2.76 42.62
C ALA A 652 64.27 2.13 41.29
N LEU A 653 63.36 1.55 40.51
CA LEU A 653 63.66 0.98 39.19
C LEU A 653 64.09 2.05 38.18
N LYS A 654 63.44 3.23 38.18
CA LYS A 654 63.88 4.37 37.35
C LYS A 654 65.29 4.85 37.72
N ASN A 655 65.60 4.93 39.01
CA ASN A 655 66.94 5.32 39.46
C ASN A 655 67.99 4.28 39.06
N GLN A 656 67.68 2.98 39.17
CA GLN A 656 68.58 1.92 38.70
C GLN A 656 68.80 1.94 37.19
N LEU A 657 67.75 2.23 36.41
CA LEU A 657 67.88 2.35 34.95
C LEU A 657 68.81 3.52 34.60
N GLN A 658 68.63 4.66 35.25
CA GLN A 658 69.47 5.84 35.02
C GLN A 658 70.94 5.62 35.45
N GLU A 659 71.18 4.85 36.52
CA GLU A 659 72.53 4.45 36.94
C GLU A 659 73.20 3.55 35.89
N ARG A 660 72.45 2.59 35.33
CA ARG A 660 72.91 1.68 34.28
C ARG A 660 73.21 2.41 32.97
N GLU A 661 72.37 3.38 32.60
CA GLU A 661 72.61 4.24 31.43
C GLU A 661 73.88 5.09 31.57
N ARG A 662 74.13 5.64 32.76
CA ARG A 662 75.39 6.37 33.05
C ARG A 662 76.61 5.44 32.97
N MET A 663 76.48 4.20 33.46
CA MET A 663 77.56 3.21 33.39
C MET A 663 77.86 2.80 31.95
N LEU A 664 76.83 2.61 31.11
CA LEU A 664 76.98 2.32 29.68
C LEU A 664 77.71 3.45 28.96
N HIS A 665 77.31 4.70 29.18
CA HIS A 665 78.00 5.86 28.61
C HIS A 665 79.48 5.94 29.03
N SER A 666 79.79 5.60 30.29
CA SER A 666 81.17 5.57 30.76
C SER A 666 81.98 4.46 30.09
N LEU A 667 81.40 3.28 29.90
CA LEU A 667 82.06 2.14 29.25
C LEU A 667 82.27 2.40 27.76
N GLU A 668 81.31 3.01 27.07
CA GLU A 668 81.44 3.43 25.67
C GLU A 668 82.59 4.44 25.52
N LYS A 669 82.68 5.42 26.43
CA LYS A 669 83.78 6.40 26.42
C LYS A 669 85.16 5.77 26.64
N GLU A 670 85.27 4.80 27.56
CA GLU A 670 86.52 4.07 27.78
C GLU A 670 86.86 3.14 26.61
N TYR A 671 85.86 2.53 25.96
CA TYR A 671 86.05 1.74 24.76
C TYR A 671 86.60 2.59 23.60
N ASP A 672 86.02 3.76 23.36
CA ASP A 672 86.50 4.69 22.32
C ASP A 672 87.92 5.17 22.61
N LYS A 673 88.26 5.50 23.86
CA LYS A 673 89.65 5.82 24.22
C LYS A 673 90.59 4.65 23.92
N THR A 674 90.24 3.44 24.31
CA THR A 674 91.05 2.24 24.07
C THR A 674 91.23 1.97 22.58
N LYS A 675 90.18 2.20 21.79
CA LYS A 675 90.23 2.12 20.32
C LYS A 675 91.19 3.16 19.76
N THR A 676 91.09 4.42 20.18
CA THR A 676 92.01 5.47 19.70
C THR A 676 93.47 5.22 20.09
N GLN A 677 93.72 4.64 21.27
CA GLN A 677 95.06 4.21 21.68
C GLN A 677 95.59 3.09 20.79
N ARG A 678 94.77 2.06 20.51
CA ARG A 678 95.15 0.99 19.57
C ARG A 678 95.44 1.55 18.18
N ASP A 679 94.61 2.43 17.65
CA ASP A 679 94.84 3.06 16.34
C ASP A 679 96.15 3.89 16.31
N GLN A 680 96.51 4.53 17.43
CA GLN A 680 97.78 5.24 17.57
C GLN A 680 98.97 4.27 17.64
N GLU A 681 98.86 3.19 18.41
CA GLU A 681 99.88 2.13 18.49
C GLU A 681 100.09 1.48 17.12
N GLU A 682 99.03 1.16 16.39
CA GLU A 682 99.09 0.63 15.03
C GLU A 682 99.82 1.59 14.08
N LYS A 683 99.50 2.89 14.14
CA LYS A 683 100.22 3.91 13.34
C LYS A 683 101.70 3.99 13.70
N LEU A 684 102.05 3.88 14.98
CA LEU A 684 103.45 3.87 15.42
C LEU A 684 104.17 2.60 14.92
N ILE A 685 103.52 1.44 14.99
CA ILE A 685 104.04 0.17 14.46
C ILE A 685 104.27 0.27 12.95
N VAL A 686 103.29 0.77 12.20
CA VAL A 686 103.39 0.96 10.74
C VAL A 686 104.51 1.94 10.40
N SER A 687 104.64 3.05 11.13
CA SER A 687 105.73 4.01 10.93
C SER A 687 107.10 3.40 11.25
N ALA A 688 107.20 2.60 12.32
CA ALA A 688 108.42 1.89 12.67
C ALA A 688 108.82 0.87 11.60
N TRP A 689 107.86 0.09 11.07
CA TRP A 689 108.07 -0.85 9.98
C TRP A 689 108.49 -0.17 8.69
N TYR A 690 107.84 0.95 8.33
CA TYR A 690 108.21 1.74 7.17
C TYR A 690 109.64 2.30 7.28
N ASN A 691 109.99 2.88 8.44
CA ASN A 691 111.34 3.39 8.70
C ASN A 691 112.40 2.27 8.69
N MET A 692 112.08 1.11 9.25
CA MET A 692 112.94 -0.08 9.20
C MET A 692 113.13 -0.56 7.75
N GLY A 693 112.04 -0.63 6.98
CA GLY A 693 112.07 -0.98 5.56
C GLY A 693 112.92 0.01 4.75
N MET A 694 112.76 1.31 4.97
CA MET A 694 113.61 2.34 4.36
C MET A 694 115.08 2.19 4.76
N ALA A 695 115.38 1.92 6.03
CA ALA A 695 116.75 1.72 6.51
C ALA A 695 117.39 0.48 5.85
N LEU A 696 116.66 -0.62 5.71
CA LEU A 696 117.11 -1.82 5.01
C LEU A 696 117.31 -1.57 3.52
N HIS A 697 116.40 -0.84 2.87
CA HIS A 697 116.57 -0.43 1.47
C HIS A 697 117.78 0.47 1.26
N LYS A 698 118.00 1.44 2.16
CA LYS A 698 119.18 2.31 2.15
C LYS A 698 120.46 1.48 2.34
N LYS A 699 120.49 0.54 3.29
CA LYS A 699 121.61 -0.37 3.50
C LYS A 699 121.86 -1.24 2.25
N ALA A 700 120.82 -1.80 1.64
CA ALA A 700 120.94 -2.57 0.41
C ALA A 700 121.39 -1.72 -0.79
N ALA A 701 121.08 -0.42 -0.82
CA ALA A 701 121.59 0.51 -1.82
C ALA A 701 123.06 0.87 -1.56
N GLU A 702 123.43 1.10 -0.30
CA GLU A 702 124.81 1.32 0.14
C GLU A 702 125.69 0.09 -0.11
N ASP A 703 125.21 -1.12 0.16
CA ASP A 703 125.93 -2.38 -0.14
C ASP A 703 126.11 -2.57 -1.65
N ARG A 704 125.11 -2.20 -2.47
CA ARG A 704 125.24 -2.16 -3.94
C ARG A 704 126.26 -1.13 -4.39
N LEU A 705 126.25 0.08 -3.82
CA LEU A 705 127.24 1.13 -4.10
C LEU A 705 128.67 0.74 -3.64
N ALA A 706 128.79 0.03 -2.51
CA ALA A 706 130.05 -0.50 -1.99
C ALA A 706 130.59 -1.65 -2.86
N SER A 707 129.70 -2.47 -3.41
CA SER A 707 130.01 -3.52 -4.39
C SER A 707 130.52 -2.95 -5.72
N THR A 708 130.06 -1.77 -6.15
CA THR A 708 130.52 -1.10 -7.38
C THR A 708 131.82 -0.27 -7.18
N GLY A 709 132.37 -0.26 -5.96
CA GLY A 709 133.58 0.49 -5.58
C GLY A 709 134.90 -0.28 -5.67
N SER A 710 135.00 -1.33 -6.48
CA SER A 710 136.19 -2.19 -6.62
C SER A 710 137.31 -1.57 -7.48
N GLY A 711 137.58 -0.26 -7.34
CA GLY A 711 138.50 0.46 -8.22
C GLY A 711 139.15 1.72 -7.62
N GLN A 712 139.37 1.79 -6.30
CA GLN A 712 140.01 2.95 -5.66
C GLN A 712 141.27 2.55 -4.89
N SER A 713 142.39 3.22 -5.20
CA SER A 713 143.74 2.89 -4.74
C SER A 713 143.95 3.15 -3.23
N PHE A 714 144.91 2.45 -2.63
CA PHE A 714 145.24 2.46 -1.19
C PHE A 714 145.35 3.86 -0.55
N LEU A 715 145.80 4.86 -1.32
CA LEU A 715 145.92 6.27 -0.89
C LEU A 715 144.59 7.02 -0.72
N ALA A 716 143.47 6.50 -1.26
CA ALA A 716 142.13 7.05 -1.08
C ALA A 716 141.49 6.58 0.24
N ARG A 717 141.72 5.32 0.65
CA ARG A 717 141.25 4.79 1.94
C ARG A 717 141.91 5.45 3.15
N GLN A 718 143.18 5.85 3.03
CA GLN A 718 143.91 6.48 4.15
C GLN A 718 143.42 7.90 4.47
N ARG A 719 142.80 8.61 3.51
CA ARG A 719 142.26 9.96 3.73
C ARG A 719 140.85 9.99 4.36
N GLN A 720 140.08 8.90 4.24
CA GLN A 720 138.76 8.79 4.87
C GLN A 720 138.83 8.38 6.35
N ALA A 721 139.86 7.61 6.75
CA ALA A 721 140.06 7.20 8.15
C ALA A 721 140.42 8.37 9.09
N THR A 722 140.96 9.47 8.57
CA THR A 722 141.35 10.65 9.37
C THR A 722 140.20 11.64 9.61
N SER A 723 139.13 11.60 8.81
CA SER A 723 137.97 12.50 8.96
C SER A 723 136.88 11.94 9.89
N ALA A 724 136.95 10.66 10.27
CA ALA A 724 135.96 10.00 11.15
C ALA A 724 136.21 10.19 12.66
N ARG A 725 137.26 10.92 13.07
CA ARG A 725 137.53 11.28 14.48
C ARG A 725 137.14 12.73 14.77
N ARG A 726 135.85 13.06 14.65
CA ARG A 726 135.24 14.24 15.29
C ARG A 726 133.77 13.94 15.59
N ASN A 727 133.54 13.16 16.64
CA ASN A 727 132.24 13.11 17.32
C ASN A 727 132.30 14.02 18.55
N TYR A 728 131.32 14.91 18.68
CA TYR A 728 130.80 15.37 19.96
C TYR A 728 129.25 15.42 19.86
N PRO A 729 128.50 14.86 20.82
CA PRO A 729 127.05 14.80 20.78
C PRO A 729 126.42 16.02 21.47
N GLY A 730 125.48 16.68 20.78
CA GLY A 730 124.61 17.70 21.38
C GLY A 730 123.34 17.06 21.92
N HIS A 731 123.27 16.95 23.25
CA HIS A 731 122.11 16.52 24.02
C HIS A 731 121.11 17.69 24.12
N VAL A 732 119.86 17.50 23.69
CA VAL A 732 118.74 18.40 24.02
C VAL A 732 117.59 17.54 24.55
N GLN A 733 117.33 17.66 25.85
CA GLN A 733 116.16 17.09 26.54
C GLN A 733 114.88 17.86 26.14
N PRO A 734 113.72 17.20 26.05
CA PRO A 734 112.43 17.88 25.98
C PRO A 734 111.90 18.18 27.40
N ALA A 735 111.48 19.42 27.62
CA ALA A 735 110.80 19.84 28.83
C ALA A 735 109.32 19.41 28.81
N THR A 736 108.92 18.73 29.87
CA THR A 736 107.55 18.42 30.27
C THR A 736 106.84 19.66 30.80
N ALA A 737 105.57 19.86 30.42
CA ALA A 737 104.65 20.73 31.15
C ALA A 737 103.28 20.04 31.27
N SER A 738 102.90 19.76 32.51
CA SER A 738 101.59 19.25 32.93
C SER A 738 100.62 20.40 33.21
N ASP A 739 99.35 20.15 32.90
CA ASP A 739 98.09 20.56 33.54
C ASP A 739 97.93 21.95 34.17
N VAL A 740 96.87 22.68 33.78
CA VAL A 740 95.90 23.26 34.74
C VAL A 740 94.52 23.36 34.07
N VAL A 741 93.52 22.78 34.75
CA VAL A 741 92.08 22.94 34.57
C VAL A 741 91.62 24.31 35.10
N ALA A 742 90.74 24.97 34.35
CA ALA A 742 89.65 25.80 34.88
C ALA A 742 88.48 25.75 33.90
#